data_AF-A0A2N4XLR2-F1
#
_entry.id   AF-A0A2N4XLR2-F1
#
_cell.length_a   1.000
_cell.length_b   1.000
_cell.length_c   1.000
_cell.angle_alpha   90.00
_cell.angle_beta   90.00
_cell.angle_gamma   90.00
#
_symmetry.space_group_name_H-M   'P 1'
#
loop_
_entity.id
_entity.type
_entity.pdbx_description
1 polymer ?
#
loop_
_entity_poly.entity_id
_entity_poly.type
_entity_poly.pdbx_seq_one_letter_code
_entity_poly.pdbx_strand_id
1 'polypeptide(L)'
;MQDTPPAELPPDLPPPSVADLVRAYHRRTKHRFERYAAGPETLDWDDQPAAFRHFEGVRSIPLPLAEPTQQGALGEALRRPFAAPVTQHVPFDLASLGACLHLALGITAWKRYGPDRWAVRANPSSGNLHPVEAYLIACEVPGLANGLYHYEPEQHALECRARHLSTGSLPPGLHIALSSVMWREAWKYGERAFRYCQLDTGHAMAALRYACAAMGWSLTAQPQLDNHLLASVLGLDRLADFPARRAQATELEEAEVLLSLGLDNSPAPVPTARALRAASSSAVWMGTASSIDRHPMYHWPVIAEVAALTREALCTTARQSSLALPPGQGGEHENAASGEGPGFAEVVLGRRSAQHFDPAFRMPRTAFMHLMSRLMAQPAAPWDVLPAVWEMHLLLFVHRVEDLPCGAYLLTRGTAGNALQQRLNQHYTLSPVAGLPPGLDLQLIAAMEAPALQRLARSLHCHQDIAAHASFALGMLCEFDPALEASPASYRELFRQAGLLGQVLYLEAEAMGLRGTGIGCYFDDAVHEMLGLEDTHYQSLYHFTVGKPRLDERIETLAAYTNRETAVSTAPNVTAEPIMSTTEEASPEMSPRFQRISAQRAAELIQRHRQASPPTLALFDTRDRMSFDAGHIAGAQFLSDASFGQIMAGLPRSTPIMLYCFRGNASQTWAGMFADFRYTEVYSVDGGHDALAAALAQPAAPVPAGPPGELSASLRNFLSARGFTQEKLNEAREHGLTPLMHAAWRGEVALLRELIALGADVQCRNADGNTAVWLACVAASEEAVRALAEAGAQLDSRNDTGATALMYCASSAKPAMLALLLELGADPMVTNFDDARAVDLCASLECLNLLRHTADLPT
;
A
#
# COMPACT_ATOMS: atom_id res chain seq x y z
N MET A 1 21.17 -20.18 -12.37
CA MET A 1 20.87 -21.56 -12.79
C MET A 1 21.12 -21.62 -14.30
N GLN A 2 21.86 -22.61 -14.79
CA GLN A 2 22.19 -22.77 -16.21
C GLN A 2 20.92 -22.95 -17.06
N ASP A 3 20.88 -22.30 -18.21
CA ASP A 3 19.83 -22.37 -19.22
C ASP A 3 19.50 -23.83 -19.57
N THR A 4 18.31 -24.28 -19.17
CA THR A 4 17.70 -25.47 -19.74
C THR A 4 16.81 -24.98 -20.89
N PRO A 5 17.01 -25.44 -22.14
CA PRO A 5 16.16 -25.02 -23.25
C PRO A 5 14.71 -25.45 -22.98
N PRO A 6 13.70 -24.66 -23.38
CA PRO A 6 12.31 -25.01 -23.16
C PRO A 6 11.99 -26.32 -23.90
N ALA A 7 11.32 -27.23 -23.21
CA ALA A 7 10.84 -28.48 -23.80
C ALA A 7 10.00 -28.17 -25.05
N GLU A 8 10.37 -28.78 -26.18
CA GLU A 8 9.62 -28.67 -27.43
C GLU A 8 8.17 -29.13 -27.20
N LEU A 9 7.23 -28.23 -27.44
CA LEU A 9 5.80 -28.51 -27.45
C LEU A 9 5.50 -29.60 -28.51
N PRO A 10 4.58 -30.55 -28.25
CA PRO A 10 4.22 -31.56 -29.23
C PRO A 10 3.75 -30.93 -30.55
N PRO A 11 4.11 -31.48 -31.73
CA PRO A 11 4.04 -30.77 -33.02
C PRO A 11 2.63 -30.44 -33.56
N ASP A 12 1.56 -30.88 -32.88
CA ASP A 12 0.19 -30.91 -33.43
C ASP A 12 -0.83 -30.01 -32.70
N LEU A 13 -0.41 -29.13 -31.79
CA LEU A 13 -1.33 -28.18 -31.17
C LEU A 13 -1.36 -26.85 -31.95
N PRO A 14 -2.56 -26.32 -32.30
CA PRO A 14 -2.65 -25.00 -32.88
C PRO A 14 -2.09 -23.94 -31.91
N PRO A 15 -1.51 -22.83 -32.41
CA PRO A 15 -1.01 -21.76 -31.55
C PRO A 15 -2.15 -21.21 -30.68
N PRO A 16 -1.86 -20.78 -29.44
CA PRO A 16 -2.89 -20.27 -28.52
C PRO A 16 -3.58 -19.04 -29.12
N SER A 17 -4.90 -18.94 -28.95
CA SER A 17 -5.63 -17.74 -29.34
C SER A 17 -5.27 -16.56 -28.42
N VAL A 18 -5.60 -15.32 -28.84
CA VAL A 18 -5.42 -14.12 -27.98
C VAL A 18 -6.20 -14.28 -26.67
N ALA A 19 -7.41 -14.83 -26.72
CA ALA A 19 -8.20 -15.12 -25.53
C ALA A 19 -7.50 -16.12 -24.58
N ASP A 20 -6.80 -17.13 -25.13
CA ASP A 20 -6.03 -18.08 -24.32
C ASP A 20 -4.82 -17.43 -23.65
N LEU A 21 -4.18 -16.48 -24.31
CA LEU A 21 -3.08 -15.70 -23.73
C LEU A 21 -3.58 -14.79 -22.59
N VAL A 22 -4.73 -14.14 -22.76
CA VAL A 22 -5.36 -13.34 -21.70
C VAL A 22 -5.81 -14.22 -20.52
N ARG A 23 -6.38 -15.41 -20.79
CA ARG A 23 -6.65 -16.43 -19.76
C ARG A 23 -5.38 -16.85 -19.04
N ALA A 24 -4.28 -17.04 -19.77
CA ALA A 24 -3.00 -17.39 -19.17
C ALA A 24 -2.48 -16.28 -18.26
N TYR A 25 -2.60 -15.01 -18.65
CA TYR A 25 -2.30 -13.87 -17.78
C TYR A 25 -3.17 -13.86 -16.53
N HIS A 26 -4.49 -14.06 -16.66
CA HIS A 26 -5.37 -14.14 -15.51
C HIS A 26 -4.92 -15.25 -14.55
N ARG A 27 -4.74 -16.48 -15.04
CA ARG A 27 -4.25 -17.61 -14.23
C ARG A 27 -2.89 -17.33 -13.58
N ARG A 28 -1.95 -16.73 -14.31
CA ARG A 28 -0.61 -16.38 -13.82
C ARG A 28 -0.66 -15.42 -12.63
N THR A 29 -1.59 -14.49 -12.66
CA THR A 29 -1.70 -13.39 -11.70
C THR A 29 -2.64 -13.68 -10.53
N LYS A 30 -3.15 -14.91 -10.40
CA LYS A 30 -3.97 -15.35 -9.25
C LYS A 30 -3.13 -15.47 -7.98
N HIS A 31 -3.72 -15.16 -6.82
CA HIS A 31 -3.17 -15.63 -5.54
C HIS A 31 -3.74 -17.01 -5.22
N ARG A 32 -2.93 -17.83 -4.56
CA ARG A 32 -3.26 -19.18 -4.08
C ARG A 32 -2.78 -19.34 -2.66
N PHE A 33 -3.35 -20.28 -1.90
CA PHE A 33 -2.89 -20.54 -0.54
C PHE A 33 -1.40 -20.88 -0.49
N GLU A 34 -0.90 -21.58 -1.50
CA GLU A 34 0.50 -22.02 -1.56
C GLU A 34 1.45 -20.91 -2.02
N ARG A 35 0.94 -19.88 -2.71
CA ARG A 35 1.76 -18.77 -3.22
C ARG A 35 0.93 -17.56 -3.63
N TYR A 36 1.48 -16.37 -3.39
CA TYR A 36 0.98 -15.13 -3.98
C TYR A 36 1.41 -15.03 -5.46
N ALA A 37 0.68 -14.22 -6.24
CA ALA A 37 1.11 -13.80 -7.57
C ALA A 37 2.49 -13.13 -7.48
N ALA A 38 3.31 -13.28 -8.51
CA ALA A 38 4.66 -12.75 -8.50
C ALA A 38 4.65 -11.21 -8.37
N GLY A 39 5.33 -10.75 -7.33
CA GLY A 39 5.53 -9.35 -6.99
C GLY A 39 7.00 -9.05 -6.76
N PRO A 40 7.35 -7.78 -6.51
CA PRO A 40 8.69 -7.41 -6.07
C PRO A 40 9.04 -8.13 -4.76
N GLU A 41 10.28 -8.63 -4.66
CA GLU A 41 10.77 -9.26 -3.43
C GLU A 41 11.04 -8.23 -2.33
N THR A 42 11.40 -7.00 -2.73
CA THR A 42 11.74 -5.88 -1.84
C THR A 42 11.13 -4.58 -2.40
N LEU A 43 10.77 -3.64 -1.54
CA LEU A 43 10.25 -2.33 -1.93
C LEU A 43 11.14 -1.23 -1.34
N ASP A 44 11.61 -0.33 -2.19
CA ASP A 44 12.30 0.88 -1.77
C ASP A 44 11.25 1.99 -1.55
N TRP A 45 10.75 2.09 -0.32
CA TRP A 45 9.74 3.09 0.04
C TRP A 45 10.26 4.53 0.00
N ASP A 46 11.59 4.73 0.05
CA ASP A 46 12.21 6.05 -0.07
C ASP A 46 12.21 6.53 -1.53
N ASP A 47 12.20 5.61 -2.51
CA ASP A 47 12.08 5.89 -3.95
C ASP A 47 10.75 5.36 -4.53
N GLN A 48 9.64 5.60 -3.83
CA GLN A 48 8.30 5.29 -4.32
C GLN A 48 8.03 6.07 -5.63
N PRO A 49 7.39 5.44 -6.66
CA PRO A 49 7.03 6.13 -7.89
C PRO A 49 6.24 7.40 -7.63
N ALA A 50 6.54 8.45 -8.38
CA ALA A 50 5.87 9.74 -8.24
C ALA A 50 4.36 9.56 -8.38
N ALA A 51 3.63 9.92 -7.32
CA ALA A 51 2.17 9.81 -7.27
C ALA A 51 1.45 10.76 -8.25
N PHE A 52 2.18 11.70 -8.84
CA PHE A 52 1.68 12.73 -9.74
C PHE A 52 2.54 12.79 -11.00
N ARG A 53 1.90 13.06 -12.14
CA ARG A 53 2.60 13.47 -13.36
C ARG A 53 2.42 14.96 -13.55
N HIS A 54 3.48 15.61 -14.02
CA HIS A 54 3.47 17.00 -14.43
C HIS A 54 4.10 17.13 -15.80
N PHE A 55 3.78 18.21 -16.51
CA PHE A 55 4.43 18.52 -17.79
C PHE A 55 5.18 19.85 -17.70
N GLU A 56 6.50 19.79 -17.81
CA GLU A 56 7.35 20.97 -17.81
C GLU A 56 7.23 21.73 -19.13
N GLY A 57 7.32 23.06 -19.09
CA GLY A 57 7.28 23.92 -20.28
C GLY A 57 5.89 24.13 -20.89
N VAL A 58 4.82 23.74 -20.20
CA VAL A 58 3.43 23.97 -20.62
C VAL A 58 2.77 25.12 -19.87
N ARG A 59 1.67 25.64 -20.44
CA ARG A 59 0.80 26.57 -19.72
C ARG A 59 -0.08 25.78 -18.75
N SER A 60 0.00 26.10 -17.46
CA SER A 60 -0.91 25.58 -16.43
C SER A 60 -2.07 26.57 -16.16
N ILE A 61 -3.28 26.05 -16.01
CA ILE A 61 -4.51 26.81 -15.75
C ILE A 61 -5.10 26.29 -14.43
N PRO A 62 -5.03 27.05 -13.32
CA PRO A 62 -5.60 26.62 -12.06
C PRO A 62 -7.13 26.52 -12.16
N LEU A 63 -7.69 25.49 -11.55
CA LEU A 63 -9.14 25.24 -11.52
C LEU A 63 -9.75 25.66 -10.17
N PRO A 64 -10.98 26.20 -10.17
CA PRO A 64 -11.74 26.43 -8.93
C PRO A 64 -12.13 25.11 -8.25
N LEU A 65 -12.02 25.07 -6.93
CA LEU A 65 -12.42 23.93 -6.12
C LEU A 65 -13.95 23.82 -6.00
N ALA A 66 -14.43 22.59 -5.85
CA ALA A 66 -15.79 22.29 -5.40
C ALA A 66 -16.00 22.73 -3.94
N GLU A 67 -16.50 23.95 -3.74
CA GLU A 67 -16.71 24.52 -2.41
C GLU A 67 -18.21 24.57 -2.11
N PRO A 68 -18.72 23.80 -1.11
CA PRO A 68 -20.14 23.79 -0.76
C PRO A 68 -20.67 25.15 -0.31
N THR A 69 -19.82 26.15 -0.06
CA THR A 69 -20.22 27.54 0.27
C THR A 69 -20.55 28.38 -0.96
N GLN A 70 -20.25 27.91 -2.17
CA GLN A 70 -20.55 28.59 -3.42
C GLN A 70 -22.04 28.90 -3.55
N GLN A 71 -22.35 30.03 -4.20
CA GLN A 71 -23.73 30.45 -4.47
C GLN A 71 -24.21 29.93 -5.84
N GLY A 72 -25.53 29.95 -6.05
CA GLY A 72 -26.15 29.55 -7.31
C GLY A 72 -26.18 28.04 -7.54
N ALA A 73 -26.44 27.65 -8.79
CA ALA A 73 -26.72 26.27 -9.19
C ALA A 73 -25.59 25.29 -8.82
N LEU A 74 -24.32 25.71 -8.92
CA LEU A 74 -23.18 24.87 -8.53
C LEU A 74 -23.22 24.56 -7.03
N GLY A 75 -23.35 25.57 -6.18
CA GLY A 75 -23.41 25.35 -4.73
C GLY A 75 -24.62 24.52 -4.30
N GLU A 76 -25.77 24.71 -4.95
CA GLU A 76 -26.96 23.89 -4.72
C GLU A 76 -26.71 22.42 -5.11
N ALA A 77 -26.06 22.16 -6.25
CA ALA A 77 -25.68 20.81 -6.65
C ALA A 77 -24.72 20.15 -5.65
N LEU A 78 -23.75 20.90 -5.10
CA LEU A 78 -22.80 20.39 -4.11
C LEU A 78 -23.44 20.04 -2.75
N ARG A 79 -24.43 20.85 -2.32
CA ARG A 79 -25.14 20.66 -1.05
C ARG A 79 -26.35 19.72 -1.14
N ARG A 80 -26.82 19.40 -2.35
CA ARG A 80 -27.97 18.51 -2.54
C ARG A 80 -27.70 17.18 -1.84
N PRO A 81 -28.66 16.61 -1.08
CA PRO A 81 -28.48 15.30 -0.45
C PRO A 81 -28.04 14.26 -1.47
N PHE A 82 -27.09 13.40 -1.10
CA PHE A 82 -26.42 12.46 -2.03
C PHE A 82 -27.39 11.60 -2.86
N ALA A 83 -28.47 11.11 -2.23
CA ALA A 83 -29.47 10.26 -2.87
C ALA A 83 -30.61 11.02 -3.58
N ALA A 84 -30.63 12.36 -3.48
CA ALA A 84 -31.74 13.15 -4.01
C ALA A 84 -31.64 13.34 -5.54
N PRO A 85 -32.79 13.35 -6.25
CA PRO A 85 -32.82 13.51 -7.70
C PRO A 85 -32.30 14.89 -8.12
N VAL A 86 -31.71 14.92 -9.31
CA VAL A 86 -31.25 16.15 -9.96
C VAL A 86 -32.44 16.86 -10.58
N THR A 87 -32.69 18.11 -10.21
CA THR A 87 -33.82 18.91 -10.73
C THR A 87 -33.39 20.13 -11.53
N GLN A 88 -32.10 20.50 -11.48
CA GLN A 88 -31.52 21.65 -12.18
C GLN A 88 -30.18 21.29 -12.78
N HIS A 89 -29.88 21.87 -13.95
CA HIS A 89 -28.58 21.74 -14.61
C HIS A 89 -27.65 22.87 -14.17
N VAL A 90 -26.40 22.52 -13.86
CA VAL A 90 -25.35 23.50 -13.59
C VAL A 90 -24.78 23.96 -14.94
N PRO A 91 -24.67 25.28 -15.19
CA PRO A 91 -24.04 25.81 -16.38
C PRO A 91 -22.61 25.27 -16.55
N PHE A 92 -22.26 24.93 -17.78
CA PHE A 92 -20.92 24.45 -18.10
C PHE A 92 -19.94 25.61 -18.30
N ASP A 93 -19.01 25.76 -17.36
CA ASP A 93 -17.95 26.74 -17.37
C ASP A 93 -16.70 26.17 -16.67
N LEU A 94 -15.65 26.99 -16.55
CA LEU A 94 -14.40 26.55 -15.91
C LEU A 94 -14.57 26.22 -14.41
N ALA A 95 -15.52 26.85 -13.72
CA ALA A 95 -15.77 26.61 -12.30
C ALA A 95 -16.52 25.30 -12.07
N SER A 96 -17.56 25.02 -12.85
CA SER A 96 -18.26 23.74 -12.79
C SER A 96 -17.39 22.58 -13.29
N LEU A 97 -16.54 22.80 -14.32
CA LEU A 97 -15.52 21.83 -14.73
C LEU A 97 -14.50 21.55 -13.61
N GLY A 98 -13.98 22.60 -12.97
CA GLY A 98 -13.05 22.48 -11.84
C GLY A 98 -13.67 21.68 -10.70
N ALA A 99 -14.90 22.01 -10.31
CA ALA A 99 -15.63 21.27 -9.30
C ALA A 99 -15.84 19.79 -9.69
N CYS A 100 -16.12 19.50 -10.95
CA CYS A 100 -16.33 18.13 -11.45
C CYS A 100 -15.06 17.30 -11.30
N LEU A 101 -13.93 17.84 -11.73
CA LEU A 101 -12.62 17.19 -11.61
C LEU A 101 -12.18 17.05 -10.15
N HIS A 102 -12.47 18.03 -9.29
CA HIS A 102 -12.18 17.92 -7.85
C HIS A 102 -12.94 16.76 -7.21
N LEU A 103 -14.25 16.68 -7.47
CA LEU A 103 -15.13 15.61 -6.95
C LEU A 103 -14.83 14.23 -7.52
N ALA A 104 -14.20 14.14 -8.69
CA ALA A 104 -13.97 12.85 -9.35
C ALA A 104 -12.54 12.32 -9.19
N LEU A 105 -11.54 13.20 -9.30
CA LEU A 105 -10.13 12.84 -9.49
C LEU A 105 -9.17 13.66 -8.61
N GLY A 106 -9.64 14.74 -7.99
CA GLY A 106 -8.82 15.61 -7.15
C GLY A 106 -8.43 14.98 -5.82
N ILE A 107 -7.41 15.57 -5.18
CA ILE A 107 -7.05 15.29 -3.79
C ILE A 107 -8.21 15.75 -2.89
N THR A 108 -8.59 14.90 -1.95
CA THR A 108 -9.65 15.20 -0.95
C THR A 108 -9.09 15.35 0.46
N ALA A 109 -7.90 14.82 0.71
CA ALA A 109 -7.09 15.11 1.89
C ALA A 109 -5.66 14.66 1.67
N TRP A 110 -4.78 15.09 2.57
CA TRP A 110 -3.50 14.43 2.81
C TRP A 110 -3.57 13.65 4.11
N LYS A 111 -2.88 12.52 4.15
CA LYS A 111 -2.67 11.73 5.35
C LYS A 111 -1.22 11.87 5.79
N ARG A 112 -1.00 11.82 7.10
CA ARG A 112 0.34 11.90 7.69
C ARG A 112 0.47 10.90 8.84
N TYR A 113 1.59 10.20 8.89
CA TYR A 113 1.99 9.34 9.99
C TYR A 113 3.50 9.46 10.19
N GLY A 114 3.93 10.05 11.31
CA GLY A 114 5.34 10.39 11.49
C GLY A 114 5.85 11.33 10.39
N PRO A 115 6.99 11.04 9.73
CA PRO A 115 7.52 11.84 8.63
C PRO A 115 6.76 11.64 7.31
N ASP A 116 6.04 10.52 7.17
CA ASP A 116 5.41 10.13 5.91
C ASP A 116 4.12 10.89 5.65
N ARG A 117 3.94 11.33 4.41
CA ARG A 117 2.74 12.03 3.96
C ARG A 117 2.31 11.53 2.59
N TRP A 118 1.03 11.20 2.43
CA TRP A 118 0.48 10.73 1.16
C TRP A 118 -0.88 11.36 0.84
N ALA A 119 -1.13 11.57 -0.45
CA ALA A 119 -2.38 12.14 -0.93
C ALA A 119 -3.46 11.07 -1.03
N VAL A 120 -4.69 11.41 -0.62
CA VAL A 120 -5.88 10.59 -0.90
C VAL A 120 -6.79 11.34 -1.87
N ARG A 121 -7.22 10.66 -2.94
CA ARG A 121 -8.05 11.23 -4.00
C ARG A 121 -9.53 10.89 -3.83
N ALA A 122 -10.39 11.51 -4.63
CA ALA A 122 -11.84 11.28 -4.58
C ALA A 122 -12.21 9.84 -4.97
N ASN A 123 -11.52 9.28 -5.96
CA ASN A 123 -11.51 7.85 -6.25
C ASN A 123 -10.41 7.12 -5.43
N PRO A 124 -10.67 5.88 -4.98
CA PRO A 124 -9.67 5.03 -4.34
C PRO A 124 -8.64 4.52 -5.35
N SER A 125 -7.50 4.07 -4.83
CA SER A 125 -6.48 3.40 -5.61
C SER A 125 -5.78 2.32 -4.78
N SER A 126 -5.42 1.22 -5.42
CA SER A 126 -4.72 0.10 -4.78
C SER A 126 -3.38 0.58 -4.21
N GLY A 127 -3.17 0.37 -2.91
CA GLY A 127 -1.96 0.83 -2.24
C GLY A 127 -1.74 2.34 -2.21
N ASN A 128 -2.75 3.14 -2.60
CA ASN A 128 -2.65 4.59 -2.76
C ASN A 128 -1.60 5.01 -3.81
N LEU A 129 -1.48 4.27 -4.91
CA LEU A 129 -0.46 4.46 -5.94
C LEU A 129 -0.92 5.36 -7.09
N HIS A 130 -2.23 5.50 -7.29
CA HIS A 130 -2.88 6.40 -8.25
C HIS A 130 -2.37 6.24 -9.70
N PRO A 131 -2.54 5.08 -10.36
CA PRO A 131 -2.11 4.87 -11.74
C PRO A 131 -2.87 5.74 -12.74
N VAL A 132 -4.10 6.16 -12.43
CA VAL A 132 -4.97 6.86 -13.37
C VAL A 132 -4.57 8.32 -13.56
N GLU A 133 -4.28 8.70 -14.81
CA GLU A 133 -4.14 10.08 -15.28
C GLU A 133 -5.32 10.47 -16.18
N ALA A 134 -5.66 11.75 -16.21
CA ALA A 134 -6.79 12.26 -16.98
C ALA A 134 -6.36 13.35 -17.97
N TYR A 135 -6.89 13.24 -19.19
CA TYR A 135 -6.66 14.17 -20.28
C TYR A 135 -7.98 14.70 -20.82
N LEU A 136 -8.04 15.99 -21.12
CA LEU A 136 -9.24 16.67 -21.59
C LEU A 136 -9.03 17.15 -23.03
N ILE A 137 -9.88 16.70 -23.94
CA ILE A 137 -9.99 17.22 -25.31
C ILE A 137 -11.10 18.26 -25.29
N ALA A 138 -10.74 19.53 -25.34
CA ALA A 138 -11.67 20.65 -25.33
C ALA A 138 -11.91 21.16 -26.75
N CYS A 139 -13.18 21.17 -27.17
CA CYS A 139 -13.64 21.71 -28.45
C CYS A 139 -14.77 22.71 -28.19
N GLU A 140 -14.50 23.98 -28.40
CA GLU A 140 -15.47 25.08 -28.25
C GLU A 140 -16.08 25.15 -26.84
N VAL A 141 -15.27 24.83 -25.82
CA VAL A 141 -15.65 24.90 -24.42
C VAL A 141 -15.61 26.35 -23.93
N PRO A 142 -16.71 26.90 -23.37
CA PRO A 142 -16.70 28.24 -22.80
C PRO A 142 -15.61 28.43 -21.75
N GLY A 143 -14.75 29.44 -21.93
CA GLY A 143 -13.66 29.75 -20.98
C GLY A 143 -12.41 28.88 -21.11
N LEU A 144 -12.38 27.91 -22.03
CA LEU A 144 -11.20 27.06 -22.28
C LEU A 144 -10.87 27.05 -23.78
N ALA A 145 -9.62 27.33 -24.13
CA ALA A 145 -9.20 27.31 -25.54
C ALA A 145 -9.22 25.87 -26.09
N ASN A 146 -9.49 25.72 -27.38
CA ASN A 146 -9.47 24.42 -28.04
C ASN A 146 -8.08 23.78 -27.91
N GLY A 147 -8.02 22.57 -27.37
CA GLY A 147 -6.76 22.02 -26.86
C GLY A 147 -6.88 20.63 -26.28
N LEU A 148 -5.73 19.98 -26.12
CA LEU A 148 -5.55 18.82 -25.25
C LEU A 148 -4.90 19.32 -23.95
N TYR A 149 -5.49 18.94 -22.83
CA TYR A 149 -5.01 19.30 -21.50
C TYR A 149 -4.79 18.05 -20.66
N HIS A 150 -3.71 18.00 -19.90
CA HIS A 150 -3.52 17.04 -18.83
C HIS A 150 -4.10 17.61 -17.53
N TYR A 151 -4.86 16.84 -16.76
CA TYR A 151 -5.35 17.25 -15.45
C TYR A 151 -4.32 16.89 -14.38
N GLU A 152 -3.75 17.91 -13.76
CA GLU A 152 -2.72 17.81 -12.74
C GLU A 152 -3.41 17.92 -11.35
N PRO A 153 -3.50 16.84 -10.56
CA PRO A 153 -4.33 16.81 -9.36
C PRO A 153 -3.62 17.31 -8.10
N GLU A 154 -2.28 17.41 -8.06
CA GLU A 154 -1.55 17.93 -6.91
C GLU A 154 -1.85 19.41 -6.69
N GLN A 155 -1.80 20.19 -7.76
CA GLN A 155 -2.22 21.57 -7.71
C GLN A 155 -3.71 21.67 -8.00
N HIS A 156 -4.38 20.76 -8.71
CA HIS A 156 -5.73 20.98 -9.24
C HIS A 156 -5.71 22.05 -10.35
N ALA A 157 -5.13 21.67 -11.49
CA ALA A 157 -4.92 22.53 -12.65
C ALA A 157 -5.01 21.74 -13.97
N LEU A 158 -5.14 22.47 -15.09
CA LEU A 158 -5.04 21.94 -16.44
C LEU A 158 -3.72 22.36 -17.10
N GLU A 159 -2.92 21.40 -17.53
CA GLU A 159 -1.67 21.58 -18.24
C GLU A 159 -1.89 21.44 -19.76
N CYS A 160 -1.69 22.51 -20.52
CA CYS A 160 -1.96 22.52 -21.97
C CYS A 160 -0.89 21.74 -22.75
N ARG A 161 -1.22 20.50 -23.16
CA ARG A 161 -0.35 19.57 -23.89
C ARG A 161 -0.35 19.80 -25.40
N ALA A 162 -1.48 20.20 -25.96
CA ALA A 162 -1.56 20.50 -27.37
C ALA A 162 -2.51 21.65 -27.69
N ARG A 163 -2.11 22.52 -28.62
CA ARG A 163 -2.93 23.61 -29.20
C ARG A 163 -3.22 23.35 -30.67
N HIS A 164 -4.14 24.12 -31.22
CA HIS A 164 -4.46 24.09 -32.66
C HIS A 164 -4.98 22.74 -33.17
N LEU A 165 -5.64 21.97 -32.29
CA LEU A 165 -6.46 20.84 -32.72
C LEU A 165 -7.54 21.38 -33.66
N SER A 166 -7.55 20.91 -34.90
CA SER A 166 -8.54 21.33 -35.89
C SER A 166 -9.94 20.88 -35.45
N THR A 167 -10.70 21.79 -34.85
CA THR A 167 -12.05 21.49 -34.33
C THR A 167 -13.11 21.37 -35.43
N GLY A 168 -12.81 21.74 -36.68
CA GLY A 168 -13.74 21.61 -37.80
C GLY A 168 -14.20 20.16 -38.08
N SER A 169 -13.52 19.15 -37.53
CA SER A 169 -13.90 17.74 -37.64
C SER A 169 -14.41 17.10 -36.35
N LEU A 170 -14.22 17.73 -35.18
CA LEU A 170 -14.72 17.22 -33.89
C LEU A 170 -16.02 17.95 -33.52
N PRO A 171 -17.02 17.24 -32.96
CA PRO A 171 -18.19 17.91 -32.42
C PRO A 171 -17.79 18.87 -31.27
N PRO A 172 -18.45 20.03 -31.12
CA PRO A 172 -18.32 20.86 -29.92
C PRO A 172 -18.59 20.04 -28.66
N GLY A 173 -17.79 20.24 -27.62
CA GLY A 173 -17.92 19.54 -26.36
C GLY A 173 -16.59 19.30 -25.66
N LEU A 174 -16.69 18.57 -24.55
CA LEU A 174 -15.56 18.12 -23.75
C LEU A 174 -15.51 16.59 -23.76
N HIS A 175 -14.34 16.04 -24.07
CA HIS A 175 -14.06 14.63 -23.85
C HIS A 175 -12.99 14.48 -22.78
N ILE A 176 -13.16 13.51 -21.89
CA ILE A 176 -12.21 13.15 -20.85
C ILE A 176 -11.67 11.77 -21.19
N ALA A 177 -10.38 11.67 -21.50
CA ALA A 177 -9.71 10.41 -21.62
C ALA A 177 -9.00 10.04 -20.32
N LEU A 178 -9.06 8.76 -19.96
CA LEU A 178 -8.28 8.20 -18.86
C LEU A 178 -7.15 7.36 -19.44
N SER A 179 -6.03 7.36 -18.73
CA SER A 179 -4.87 6.52 -19.01
C SER A 179 -4.30 5.96 -17.71
N SER A 180 -3.47 4.91 -17.79
CA SER A 180 -2.81 4.29 -16.65
C SER A 180 -1.29 4.40 -16.76
N VAL A 181 -0.64 5.03 -15.79
CA VAL A 181 0.79 4.84 -15.50
C VAL A 181 0.94 3.48 -14.82
N MET A 182 0.97 2.41 -15.62
CA MET A 182 0.92 1.03 -15.11
C MET A 182 2.06 0.70 -14.16
N TRP A 183 3.20 1.38 -14.29
CA TRP A 183 4.35 1.18 -13.41
C TRP A 183 4.08 1.53 -11.95
N ARG A 184 3.22 2.51 -11.65
CA ARG A 184 2.88 2.86 -10.26
C ARG A 184 2.33 1.65 -9.50
N GLU A 185 1.43 0.90 -10.13
CA GLU A 185 0.92 -0.36 -9.58
C GLU A 185 1.94 -1.49 -9.65
N ALA A 186 2.69 -1.60 -10.76
CA ALA A 186 3.69 -2.66 -10.96
C ALA A 186 4.84 -2.61 -9.96
N TRP A 187 5.22 -1.42 -9.52
CA TRP A 187 6.24 -1.19 -8.51
C TRP A 187 5.92 -1.92 -7.21
N LYS A 188 4.64 -1.99 -6.80
CA LYS A 188 4.21 -2.68 -5.58
C LYS A 188 3.70 -4.09 -5.81
N TYR A 189 2.95 -4.30 -6.90
CA TYR A 189 2.13 -5.50 -7.09
C TYR A 189 2.63 -6.41 -8.21
N GLY A 190 3.77 -6.06 -8.82
CA GLY A 190 4.39 -6.81 -9.91
C GLY A 190 3.40 -7.18 -10.99
N GLU A 191 3.30 -8.47 -11.29
CA GLU A 191 2.55 -8.96 -12.43
C GLU A 191 1.04 -8.71 -12.33
N ARG A 192 0.49 -8.50 -11.13
CA ARG A 192 -0.96 -8.29 -10.92
C ARG A 192 -1.42 -6.86 -11.25
N ALA A 193 -0.49 -5.93 -11.44
CA ALA A 193 -0.74 -4.50 -11.58
C ALA A 193 -1.74 -4.11 -12.68
N PHE A 194 -1.78 -4.82 -13.81
CA PHE A 194 -2.76 -4.50 -14.85
C PHE A 194 -4.20 -4.67 -14.36
N ARG A 195 -4.48 -5.66 -13.49
CA ARG A 195 -5.81 -5.81 -12.87
C ARG A 195 -6.19 -4.56 -12.07
N TYR A 196 -5.25 -4.06 -11.26
CA TYR A 196 -5.47 -2.88 -10.42
C TYR A 196 -5.62 -1.60 -11.23
N CYS A 197 -4.84 -1.43 -12.31
CA CYS A 197 -5.04 -0.31 -13.23
C CYS A 197 -6.47 -0.26 -13.79
N GLN A 198 -7.04 -1.43 -14.16
CA GLN A 198 -8.41 -1.50 -14.68
C GLN A 198 -9.47 -1.27 -13.58
N LEU A 199 -9.24 -1.75 -12.36
CA LEU A 199 -10.12 -1.46 -11.22
C LEU A 199 -10.14 0.03 -10.90
N ASP A 200 -8.95 0.66 -10.81
CA ASP A 200 -8.80 2.08 -10.53
C ASP A 200 -9.41 2.94 -11.64
N THR A 201 -9.28 2.52 -12.90
CA THR A 201 -9.98 3.13 -14.04
C THR A 201 -11.50 3.05 -13.87
N GLY A 202 -12.03 1.89 -13.48
CA GLY A 202 -13.46 1.71 -13.19
C GLY A 202 -13.96 2.62 -12.06
N HIS A 203 -13.19 2.72 -10.98
CA HIS A 203 -13.45 3.64 -9.87
C HIS A 203 -13.48 5.11 -10.35
N ALA A 204 -12.50 5.52 -11.17
CA ALA A 204 -12.43 6.87 -11.74
C ALA A 204 -13.60 7.19 -12.68
N MET A 205 -13.99 6.24 -13.54
CA MET A 205 -15.15 6.39 -14.44
C MET A 205 -16.44 6.61 -13.66
N ALA A 206 -16.64 5.85 -12.59
CA ALA A 206 -17.80 5.97 -11.72
C ALA A 206 -17.80 7.31 -10.96
N ALA A 207 -16.65 7.72 -10.44
CA ALA A 207 -16.49 9.00 -9.73
C ALA A 207 -16.79 10.18 -10.66
N LEU A 208 -16.25 10.17 -11.88
CA LEU A 208 -16.58 11.15 -12.93
C LEU A 208 -18.07 11.15 -13.24
N ARG A 209 -18.67 9.97 -13.43
CA ARG A 209 -20.09 9.88 -13.77
C ARG A 209 -20.98 10.43 -12.67
N TYR A 210 -20.69 10.14 -11.40
CA TYR A 210 -21.39 10.72 -10.25
C TYR A 210 -21.21 12.24 -10.19
N ALA A 211 -19.99 12.75 -10.37
CA ALA A 211 -19.74 14.20 -10.39
C ALA A 211 -20.51 14.90 -11.51
N CYS A 212 -20.50 14.34 -12.73
CA CYS A 212 -21.31 14.84 -13.85
C CYS A 212 -22.81 14.77 -13.53
N ALA A 213 -23.29 13.66 -12.95
CA ALA A 213 -24.69 13.50 -12.57
C ALA A 213 -25.11 14.58 -11.55
N ALA A 214 -24.24 14.88 -10.58
CA ALA A 214 -24.52 15.91 -9.59
C ALA A 214 -24.84 17.27 -10.23
N MET A 215 -24.16 17.57 -11.36
CA MET A 215 -24.31 18.79 -12.16
C MET A 215 -25.43 18.73 -13.20
N GLY A 216 -26.12 17.59 -13.33
CA GLY A 216 -27.12 17.36 -14.39
C GLY A 216 -26.51 17.08 -15.75
N TRP A 217 -25.26 16.63 -15.81
CA TRP A 217 -24.58 16.26 -17.05
C TRP A 217 -24.60 14.74 -17.25
N SER A 218 -24.50 14.32 -18.51
CA SER A 218 -24.30 12.93 -18.89
C SER A 218 -22.83 12.67 -19.23
N LEU A 219 -22.37 11.44 -19.02
CA LEU A 219 -21.02 11.01 -19.36
C LEU A 219 -21.10 9.59 -19.91
N THR A 220 -20.55 9.34 -21.11
CA THR A 220 -20.61 8.02 -21.75
C THR A 220 -19.26 7.61 -22.32
N ALA A 221 -18.88 6.36 -22.09
CA ALA A 221 -17.68 5.77 -22.67
C ALA A 221 -17.83 5.56 -24.18
N GLN A 222 -16.69 5.65 -24.88
CA GLN A 222 -16.58 5.45 -26.33
C GLN A 222 -15.78 4.16 -26.64
N PRO A 223 -16.31 2.97 -26.31
CA PRO A 223 -15.58 1.70 -26.37
C PRO A 223 -15.27 1.21 -27.80
N GLN A 224 -15.86 1.86 -28.81
CA GLN A 224 -15.60 1.62 -30.22
C GLN A 224 -14.25 2.16 -30.72
N LEU A 225 -13.53 2.90 -29.87
CA LEU A 225 -12.20 3.41 -30.19
C LEU A 225 -11.15 2.44 -29.69
N ASP A 226 -10.25 2.02 -30.57
CA ASP A 226 -9.09 1.22 -30.18
C ASP A 226 -8.09 2.05 -29.35
N ASN A 227 -7.38 1.37 -28.45
CA ASN A 227 -6.46 2.03 -27.51
C ASN A 227 -5.23 2.62 -28.21
N HIS A 228 -4.83 2.09 -29.38
CA HIS A 228 -3.71 2.63 -30.16
C HIS A 228 -4.03 4.02 -30.69
N LEU A 229 -5.20 4.20 -31.29
CA LEU A 229 -5.69 5.49 -31.73
C LEU A 229 -5.79 6.46 -30.57
N LEU A 230 -6.33 6.02 -29.43
CA LEU A 230 -6.44 6.89 -28.26
C LEU A 230 -5.06 7.34 -27.78
N ALA A 231 -4.08 6.45 -27.71
CA ALA A 231 -2.69 6.81 -27.36
C ALA A 231 -2.12 7.88 -28.29
N SER A 232 -2.31 7.76 -29.62
CA SER A 232 -1.86 8.78 -30.58
C SER A 232 -2.57 10.12 -30.44
N VAL A 233 -3.87 10.09 -30.13
CA VAL A 233 -4.67 11.32 -29.93
C VAL A 233 -4.25 12.07 -28.67
N LEU A 234 -3.87 11.33 -27.63
CA LEU A 234 -3.37 11.87 -26.37
C LEU A 234 -1.87 12.19 -26.40
N GLY A 235 -1.16 11.73 -27.42
CA GLY A 235 0.28 11.91 -27.59
C GLY A 235 1.10 11.05 -26.62
N LEU A 236 0.53 9.96 -26.11
CA LEU A 236 1.21 9.01 -25.21
C LEU A 236 2.24 8.15 -25.95
N ASP A 237 2.11 8.04 -27.27
CA ASP A 237 3.08 7.40 -28.16
C ASP A 237 4.24 8.33 -28.57
N ARG A 238 4.24 9.59 -28.10
CA ARG A 238 5.32 10.55 -28.31
C ARG A 238 6.44 10.31 -27.29
N LEU A 239 7.16 9.21 -27.46
CA LEU A 239 8.16 8.72 -26.51
C LEU A 239 9.22 9.77 -26.09
N ALA A 240 9.54 10.74 -26.95
CA ALA A 240 10.45 11.83 -26.62
C ALA A 240 9.90 12.80 -25.56
N ASP A 241 8.58 12.90 -25.45
CA ASP A 241 7.90 13.72 -24.44
C ASP A 241 7.85 13.01 -23.07
N PHE A 242 8.21 11.72 -23.01
CA PHE A 242 8.24 10.87 -21.79
C PHE A 242 9.66 10.32 -21.56
N PRO A 243 10.62 11.19 -21.20
CA PRO A 243 12.01 10.79 -21.09
C PRO A 243 12.23 9.82 -19.93
N ALA A 244 12.69 8.61 -20.25
CA ALA A 244 13.09 7.64 -19.25
C ALA A 244 14.57 7.79 -18.89
N ARG A 245 14.87 7.69 -17.59
CA ARG A 245 16.26 7.69 -17.11
C ARG A 245 16.95 6.33 -17.27
N ARG A 246 16.22 5.23 -17.01
CA ARG A 246 16.76 3.86 -17.07
C ARG A 246 15.94 2.92 -17.95
N ALA A 247 14.63 2.86 -17.74
CA ALA A 247 13.75 1.94 -18.45
C ALA A 247 12.52 2.67 -18.99
N GLN A 248 12.28 2.58 -20.29
CA GLN A 248 11.16 3.28 -20.91
C GLN A 248 9.81 2.82 -20.37
N ALA A 249 9.66 1.52 -20.09
CA ALA A 249 8.42 0.93 -19.60
C ALA A 249 7.90 1.52 -18.29
N THR A 250 8.75 2.20 -17.50
CA THR A 250 8.35 2.82 -16.23
C THR A 250 7.69 4.18 -16.41
N GLU A 251 7.89 4.80 -17.57
CA GLU A 251 7.38 6.14 -17.89
C GLU A 251 6.17 6.10 -18.82
N LEU A 252 5.91 4.96 -19.48
CA LEU A 252 4.80 4.82 -20.43
C LEU A 252 3.44 4.85 -19.75
N GLU A 253 2.48 5.46 -20.44
CA GLU A 253 1.07 5.42 -20.10
C GLU A 253 0.28 4.55 -21.08
N GLU A 254 -0.59 3.71 -20.55
CA GLU A 254 -1.57 2.98 -21.33
C GLU A 254 -2.82 3.84 -21.50
N ALA A 255 -3.20 4.17 -22.73
CA ALA A 255 -4.49 4.79 -23.01
C ALA A 255 -5.62 3.83 -22.65
N GLU A 256 -6.57 4.21 -21.79
CA GLU A 256 -7.57 3.27 -21.27
C GLU A 256 -8.93 3.42 -21.91
N VAL A 257 -9.48 4.63 -21.86
CA VAL A 257 -10.87 4.90 -22.29
C VAL A 257 -11.07 6.39 -22.60
N LEU A 258 -11.90 6.67 -23.59
CA LEU A 258 -12.42 8.01 -23.86
C LEU A 258 -13.86 8.12 -23.36
N LEU A 259 -14.15 9.17 -22.60
CA LEU A 259 -15.46 9.51 -22.07
C LEU A 259 -15.92 10.81 -22.71
N SER A 260 -17.16 10.85 -23.19
CA SER A 260 -17.76 12.05 -23.79
C SER A 260 -18.78 12.66 -22.85
N LEU A 261 -18.73 13.98 -22.67
CA LEU A 261 -19.66 14.72 -21.83
C LEU A 261 -20.85 15.24 -22.65
N GLY A 262 -22.07 14.96 -22.21
CA GLY A 262 -23.29 15.57 -22.76
C GLY A 262 -23.87 16.59 -21.79
N LEU A 263 -24.18 17.78 -22.30
CA LEU A 263 -24.64 18.95 -21.54
C LEU A 263 -26.09 19.29 -21.89
N ASP A 264 -26.82 19.91 -20.95
CA ASP A 264 -28.17 20.46 -21.18
C ASP A 264 -29.15 19.50 -21.88
N ASN A 265 -29.19 18.24 -21.44
CA ASN A 265 -29.99 17.16 -22.03
C ASN A 265 -29.63 16.78 -23.47
N SER A 266 -28.53 17.32 -23.99
CA SER A 266 -27.95 16.85 -25.26
C SER A 266 -27.18 15.56 -25.01
N PRO A 267 -27.30 14.57 -25.91
CA PRO A 267 -26.50 13.36 -25.81
C PRO A 267 -25.02 13.71 -25.92
N ALA A 268 -24.19 12.94 -25.21
CA ALA A 268 -22.75 13.06 -25.31
C ALA A 268 -22.28 12.92 -26.78
N PRO A 269 -21.40 13.80 -27.26
CA PRO A 269 -20.91 13.73 -28.62
C PRO A 269 -20.13 12.44 -28.85
N VAL A 270 -20.37 11.78 -29.98
CA VAL A 270 -19.68 10.55 -30.38
C VAL A 270 -18.59 10.90 -31.40
N PRO A 271 -17.31 11.01 -31.00
CA PRO A 271 -16.25 11.33 -31.93
C PRO A 271 -15.96 10.12 -32.83
N THR A 272 -15.76 10.38 -34.12
CA THR A 272 -15.32 9.33 -35.04
C THR A 272 -13.80 9.16 -34.97
N ALA A 273 -13.30 7.95 -35.23
CA ALA A 273 -11.87 7.70 -35.33
C ALA A 273 -11.18 8.61 -36.36
N ARG A 274 -11.87 8.90 -37.48
CA ARG A 274 -11.40 9.85 -38.50
C ARG A 274 -11.28 11.27 -37.95
N ALA A 275 -12.27 11.73 -37.20
CA ALA A 275 -12.29 13.07 -36.62
C ALA A 275 -11.16 13.26 -35.60
N LEU A 276 -10.92 12.27 -34.74
CA LEU A 276 -9.85 12.32 -33.74
C LEU A 276 -8.45 12.32 -34.39
N ARG A 277 -8.24 11.51 -35.44
CA ARG A 277 -7.00 11.55 -36.23
C ARG A 277 -6.78 12.89 -36.92
N ALA A 278 -7.83 13.45 -37.52
CA ALA A 278 -7.74 14.75 -38.18
C ALA A 278 -7.40 15.86 -37.18
N ALA A 279 -8.05 15.88 -36.01
CA ALA A 279 -7.78 16.86 -34.97
C ALA A 279 -6.34 16.79 -34.47
N SER A 280 -5.84 15.59 -34.15
CA SER A 280 -4.48 15.37 -33.63
C SER A 280 -3.38 15.65 -34.67
N SER A 281 -3.66 15.49 -35.96
CA SER A 281 -2.66 15.73 -37.02
C SER A 281 -2.19 17.19 -37.15
N SER A 282 -3.03 18.16 -36.75
CA SER A 282 -2.69 19.59 -36.77
C SER A 282 -2.18 20.12 -35.41
N ALA A 283 -2.06 19.23 -34.43
CA ALA A 283 -1.77 19.60 -33.06
C ALA A 283 -0.32 20.08 -32.90
N VAL A 284 -0.15 21.21 -32.22
CA VAL A 284 1.16 21.69 -31.76
C VAL A 284 1.37 21.19 -30.34
N TRP A 285 2.17 20.14 -30.22
CA TRP A 285 2.54 19.48 -28.96
C TRP A 285 3.53 20.29 -28.15
N MET A 286 3.36 20.33 -26.83
CA MET A 286 4.18 21.14 -25.93
C MET A 286 4.40 20.43 -24.61
N GLY A 287 5.64 20.50 -24.13
CA GLY A 287 6.05 20.09 -22.79
C GLY A 287 6.64 18.69 -22.70
N THR A 288 7.27 18.43 -21.56
CA THR A 288 7.96 17.17 -21.27
C THR A 288 7.45 16.61 -19.95
N ALA A 289 7.09 15.33 -19.91
CA ALA A 289 6.58 14.68 -18.72
C ALA A 289 7.65 14.59 -17.63
N SER A 290 7.24 14.79 -16.38
CA SER A 290 8.04 14.44 -15.21
C SER A 290 8.29 12.93 -15.17
N SER A 291 9.43 12.54 -14.59
CA SER A 291 9.79 11.12 -14.41
C SER A 291 8.98 10.50 -13.26
N ILE A 292 8.45 9.30 -13.51
CA ILE A 292 7.69 8.50 -12.56
C ILE A 292 8.62 7.73 -11.63
N ASP A 293 9.62 7.06 -12.18
CA ASP A 293 10.57 6.28 -11.39
C ASP A 293 11.97 6.44 -11.98
N ARG A 294 12.89 6.95 -11.16
CA ARG A 294 14.25 7.28 -11.56
C ARG A 294 15.17 6.06 -11.47
N HIS A 295 14.86 5.10 -10.61
CA HIS A 295 15.72 3.96 -10.29
C HIS A 295 14.92 2.64 -10.17
N PRO A 296 14.22 2.21 -11.24
CA PRO A 296 13.41 1.00 -11.16
C PRO A 296 14.28 -0.23 -10.89
N MET A 297 13.88 -1.01 -9.89
CA MET A 297 14.56 -2.25 -9.48
C MET A 297 14.10 -3.49 -10.26
N TYR A 298 12.86 -3.46 -10.77
CA TYR A 298 12.21 -4.63 -11.37
C TYR A 298 11.78 -4.37 -12.81
N HIS A 299 11.43 -5.45 -13.52
CA HIS A 299 10.88 -5.39 -14.87
C HIS A 299 9.78 -6.43 -15.05
N TRP A 300 8.60 -6.00 -15.48
CA TRP A 300 7.38 -6.81 -15.54
C TRP A 300 6.78 -6.82 -16.96
N PRO A 301 7.39 -7.50 -17.93
CA PRO A 301 7.00 -7.41 -19.35
C PRO A 301 5.57 -7.89 -19.60
N VAL A 302 5.11 -8.86 -18.80
CA VAL A 302 3.78 -9.47 -18.92
C VAL A 302 2.64 -8.44 -18.81
N ILE A 303 2.86 -7.32 -18.13
CA ILE A 303 1.88 -6.22 -18.00
C ILE A 303 1.68 -5.56 -19.37
N ALA A 304 2.77 -5.22 -20.06
CA ALA A 304 2.71 -4.63 -21.39
C ALA A 304 2.16 -5.62 -22.43
N GLU A 305 2.47 -6.91 -22.28
CA GLU A 305 1.94 -7.98 -23.12
C GLU A 305 0.41 -8.09 -23.00
N VAL A 306 -0.14 -8.21 -21.78
CA VAL A 306 -1.60 -8.27 -21.61
C VAL A 306 -2.28 -6.97 -22.02
N ALA A 307 -1.64 -5.82 -21.77
CA ALA A 307 -2.16 -4.55 -22.25
C ALA A 307 -2.31 -4.57 -23.77
N ALA A 308 -1.26 -4.97 -24.51
CA ALA A 308 -1.27 -5.08 -25.96
C ALA A 308 -2.30 -6.08 -26.50
N LEU A 309 -2.45 -7.25 -25.86
CA LEU A 309 -3.43 -8.28 -26.23
C LEU A 309 -4.89 -7.81 -26.08
N THR A 310 -5.12 -6.70 -25.39
CA THR A 310 -6.46 -6.19 -25.05
C THR A 310 -6.72 -4.77 -25.58
N ARG A 311 -5.98 -4.30 -26.59
CA ARG A 311 -6.12 -2.94 -27.19
C ARG A 311 -7.16 -2.81 -28.30
N GLU A 312 -7.80 -3.91 -28.68
CA GLU A 312 -8.84 -3.87 -29.71
C GLU A 312 -10.08 -3.12 -29.23
N ALA A 313 -10.82 -2.52 -30.17
CA ALA A 313 -12.11 -1.92 -29.86
C ALA A 313 -13.10 -2.98 -29.41
N LEU A 314 -13.93 -2.67 -28.41
CA LEU A 314 -14.97 -3.60 -27.96
C LEU A 314 -16.06 -3.71 -29.03
N CYS A 315 -16.44 -4.96 -29.35
CA CYS A 315 -17.56 -5.25 -30.25
C CYS A 315 -18.90 -4.93 -29.55
N THR A 316 -19.44 -3.73 -29.78
CA THR A 316 -20.72 -3.30 -29.19
C THR A 316 -21.95 -3.91 -29.88
N THR A 317 -21.83 -4.32 -31.15
CA THR A 317 -22.91 -4.94 -31.93
C THR A 317 -23.30 -6.34 -31.43
N ALA A 318 -22.39 -7.06 -30.76
CA ALA A 318 -22.67 -8.37 -30.17
C ALA A 318 -23.29 -8.31 -28.76
N ARG A 319 -23.21 -7.15 -28.07
CA ARG A 319 -23.63 -6.98 -26.66
C ARG A 319 -24.82 -6.05 -26.46
N GLN A 320 -25.58 -5.76 -27.50
CA GLN A 320 -26.88 -5.10 -27.36
C GLN A 320 -27.94 -6.10 -26.89
N SER A 321 -27.87 -6.48 -25.62
CA SER A 321 -29.04 -6.96 -24.90
C SER A 321 -29.69 -5.75 -24.24
N SER A 322 -30.97 -5.52 -24.54
CA SER A 322 -31.78 -4.58 -23.77
C SER A 322 -31.63 -4.96 -22.30
N LEU A 323 -31.22 -4.01 -21.45
CA LEU A 323 -31.51 -4.09 -20.02
C LEU A 323 -33.02 -4.39 -19.91
N ALA A 324 -33.38 -5.66 -19.79
CA ALA A 324 -34.75 -6.07 -19.55
C ALA A 324 -35.01 -5.73 -18.09
N LEU A 325 -35.28 -4.45 -17.86
CA LEU A 325 -35.80 -3.95 -16.62
C LEU A 325 -37.15 -4.67 -16.37
N PRO A 326 -37.42 -5.13 -15.14
CA PRO A 326 -38.80 -5.21 -14.71
C PRO A 326 -39.48 -3.86 -15.04
N PRO A 327 -40.71 -3.85 -15.57
CA PRO A 327 -41.37 -2.60 -15.92
C PRO A 327 -41.35 -1.64 -14.73
N GLY A 328 -41.00 -0.40 -15.03
CA GLY A 328 -40.74 0.64 -14.04
C GLY A 328 -41.80 0.68 -12.95
N GLN A 329 -41.33 0.57 -11.72
CA GLN A 329 -41.76 1.52 -10.73
C GLN A 329 -40.49 2.28 -10.37
N GLY A 330 -40.42 3.53 -10.80
CA GLY A 330 -39.63 4.50 -10.04
C GLY A 330 -40.20 4.41 -8.63
N GLY A 331 -39.58 3.58 -7.80
CA GLY A 331 -39.79 3.66 -6.37
C GLY A 331 -39.26 5.03 -6.00
N GLU A 332 -40.18 5.99 -5.95
CA GLU A 332 -40.15 7.00 -4.91
C GLU A 332 -39.96 6.23 -3.59
N HIS A 333 -38.71 5.89 -3.26
CA HIS A 333 -38.41 5.43 -1.93
C HIS A 333 -38.70 6.64 -1.06
N GLU A 334 -39.74 6.51 -0.23
CA GLU A 334 -40.38 7.54 0.59
C GLU A 334 -39.40 8.33 1.50
N ASN A 335 -38.13 7.92 1.57
CA ASN A 335 -37.06 8.66 2.27
C ASN A 335 -36.28 9.66 1.39
N ALA A 336 -36.48 9.71 0.06
CA ALA A 336 -35.86 10.75 -0.78
C ALA A 336 -36.52 12.13 -0.60
N ALA A 337 -37.71 12.17 0.02
CA ALA A 337 -38.51 13.38 0.21
C ALA A 337 -38.26 14.12 1.53
N SER A 338 -37.50 13.56 2.47
CA SER A 338 -37.28 14.22 3.78
C SER A 338 -36.22 15.34 3.73
N GLY A 339 -35.39 15.39 2.69
CA GLY A 339 -34.24 16.30 2.66
C GLY A 339 -33.17 15.98 3.73
N GLU A 340 -33.28 14.83 4.39
CA GLU A 340 -32.37 14.39 5.44
C GLU A 340 -31.24 13.52 4.85
N GLY A 341 -29.99 13.89 5.12
CA GLY A 341 -28.79 13.15 4.68
C GLY A 341 -27.63 14.09 4.36
N PRO A 342 -26.40 13.56 4.29
CA PRO A 342 -25.22 14.36 3.96
C PRO A 342 -25.29 14.90 2.52
N GLY A 343 -24.70 16.08 2.31
CA GLY A 343 -24.62 16.69 0.99
C GLY A 343 -23.74 15.88 0.03
N PHE A 344 -23.97 15.98 -1.28
CA PHE A 344 -23.21 15.24 -2.28
C PHE A 344 -21.70 15.47 -2.17
N ALA A 345 -21.27 16.73 -2.06
CA ALA A 345 -19.85 17.07 -1.91
C ALA A 345 -19.28 16.60 -0.57
N GLU A 346 -20.08 16.60 0.51
CA GLU A 346 -19.68 16.08 1.82
C GLU A 346 -19.37 14.59 1.75
N VAL A 347 -20.24 13.79 1.10
CA VAL A 347 -20.01 12.35 0.90
C VAL A 347 -18.78 12.11 0.05
N VAL A 348 -18.67 12.76 -1.11
CA VAL A 348 -17.59 12.50 -2.07
C VAL A 348 -16.23 12.94 -1.55
N LEU A 349 -16.13 14.16 -0.99
CA LEU A 349 -14.88 14.69 -0.44
C LEU A 349 -14.55 14.07 0.92
N GLY A 350 -15.55 13.59 1.68
CA GLY A 350 -15.40 12.90 2.95
C GLY A 350 -15.04 11.41 2.84
N ARG A 351 -15.33 10.78 1.69
CA ARG A 351 -15.14 9.34 1.45
C ARG A 351 -13.73 8.88 1.80
N ARG A 352 -13.58 7.88 2.68
CA ARG A 352 -12.28 7.22 2.94
C ARG A 352 -12.42 5.70 2.96
N SER A 353 -11.34 5.01 2.59
CA SER A 353 -11.28 3.56 2.82
C SER A 353 -11.09 3.29 4.30
N ALA A 354 -11.82 2.32 4.85
CA ALA A 354 -11.59 1.86 6.20
C ALA A 354 -10.25 1.12 6.31
N GLN A 355 -9.60 1.23 7.47
CA GLN A 355 -8.43 0.40 7.81
C GLN A 355 -8.83 -0.72 8.77
N HIS A 356 -9.79 -0.43 9.65
CA HIS A 356 -10.34 -1.35 10.62
C HIS A 356 -11.83 -1.08 10.77
N PHE A 357 -12.56 -2.11 11.21
CA PHE A 357 -13.98 -2.00 11.53
C PHE A 357 -14.24 -2.28 13.01
N ASP A 358 -15.33 -1.73 13.53
CA ASP A 358 -15.84 -2.07 14.84
C ASP A 358 -16.50 -3.45 14.82
N PRO A 359 -15.93 -4.47 15.49
CA PRO A 359 -16.49 -5.82 15.48
C PRO A 359 -17.79 -5.93 16.27
N ALA A 360 -18.12 -4.94 17.13
CA ALA A 360 -19.37 -4.93 17.91
C ALA A 360 -20.56 -4.36 17.12
N PHE A 361 -20.30 -3.58 16.07
CA PHE A 361 -21.35 -2.95 15.28
C PHE A 361 -22.16 -3.99 14.50
N ARG A 362 -23.50 -3.91 14.63
CA ARG A 362 -24.46 -4.64 13.79
C ARG A 362 -25.12 -3.66 12.83
N MET A 363 -25.07 -3.98 11.55
CA MET A 363 -25.68 -3.15 10.51
C MET A 363 -27.20 -3.37 10.52
N PRO A 364 -28.01 -2.28 10.56
CA PRO A 364 -29.45 -2.39 10.40
C PRO A 364 -29.81 -3.08 9.09
N ARG A 365 -30.79 -3.99 9.14
CA ARG A 365 -31.24 -4.72 7.95
C ARG A 365 -31.69 -3.79 6.84
N THR A 366 -32.37 -2.70 7.18
CA THR A 366 -32.84 -1.69 6.24
C THR A 366 -31.69 -1.00 5.50
N ALA A 367 -30.60 -0.68 6.19
CA ALA A 367 -29.39 -0.11 5.59
C ALA A 367 -28.71 -1.11 4.63
N PHE A 368 -28.59 -2.37 5.05
CA PHE A 368 -28.06 -3.43 4.19
C PHE A 368 -28.91 -3.61 2.92
N MET A 369 -30.23 -3.71 3.05
CA MET A 369 -31.12 -3.88 1.89
C MET A 369 -31.11 -2.66 0.98
N HIS A 370 -31.06 -1.44 1.53
CA HIS A 370 -30.90 -0.23 0.74
C HIS A 370 -29.62 -0.29 -0.08
N LEU A 371 -28.48 -0.59 0.56
CA LEU A 371 -27.21 -0.73 -0.14
C LEU A 371 -27.29 -1.77 -1.26
N MET A 372 -27.85 -2.96 -1.00
CA MET A 372 -28.01 -3.99 -2.04
C MET A 372 -28.85 -3.51 -3.23
N SER A 373 -29.95 -2.78 -2.98
CA SER A 373 -30.76 -2.17 -4.05
C SER A 373 -29.98 -1.19 -4.89
N ARG A 374 -29.11 -0.38 -4.26
CA ARG A 374 -28.24 0.58 -4.95
C ARG A 374 -27.18 -0.10 -5.80
N LEU A 375 -26.83 -1.35 -5.51
CA LEU A 375 -25.92 -2.11 -6.35
C LEU A 375 -26.61 -2.55 -7.65
N MET A 376 -27.91 -2.78 -7.71
CA MET A 376 -28.57 -3.26 -8.94
C MET A 376 -28.39 -2.27 -10.09
N ALA A 377 -27.96 -2.77 -11.25
CA ALA A 377 -27.73 -1.93 -12.43
C ALA A 377 -29.03 -1.28 -12.93
N GLN A 378 -28.97 0.01 -13.26
CA GLN A 378 -30.11 0.83 -13.69
C GLN A 378 -29.70 1.71 -14.88
N PRO A 379 -30.61 2.22 -15.72
CA PRO A 379 -30.28 3.15 -16.80
C PRO A 379 -30.03 4.57 -16.27
N ALA A 380 -29.16 4.70 -15.26
CA ALA A 380 -28.88 5.94 -14.56
C ALA A 380 -27.46 5.90 -13.98
N ALA A 381 -26.99 7.05 -13.48
CA ALA A 381 -25.67 7.16 -12.87
C ALA A 381 -25.47 6.16 -11.70
N PRO A 382 -24.31 5.49 -11.60
CA PRO A 382 -23.16 5.58 -12.52
C PRO A 382 -23.20 4.55 -13.67
N TRP A 383 -24.18 3.66 -13.69
CA TRP A 383 -24.25 2.48 -14.56
C TRP A 383 -24.31 2.80 -16.07
N ASP A 384 -24.88 3.96 -16.41
CA ASP A 384 -25.04 4.46 -17.78
C ASP A 384 -23.73 4.97 -18.41
N VAL A 385 -22.62 5.01 -17.66
CA VAL A 385 -21.30 5.40 -18.21
C VAL A 385 -20.73 4.34 -19.16
N LEU A 386 -21.03 3.06 -18.91
CA LEU A 386 -20.60 1.93 -19.71
C LEU A 386 -21.79 1.38 -20.50
N PRO A 387 -21.65 1.11 -21.82
CA PRO A 387 -22.75 0.57 -22.63
C PRO A 387 -22.94 -0.95 -22.45
N ALA A 388 -22.47 -1.53 -21.34
CA ALA A 388 -22.33 -2.97 -21.16
C ALA A 388 -23.55 -3.64 -20.49
N VAL A 389 -23.68 -4.94 -20.76
CA VAL A 389 -24.49 -5.86 -19.95
C VAL A 389 -23.76 -6.10 -18.64
N TRP A 390 -24.47 -5.96 -17.52
CA TRP A 390 -23.91 -6.15 -16.19
C TRP A 390 -23.98 -7.63 -15.81
N GLU A 391 -22.87 -8.34 -16.02
CA GLU A 391 -22.75 -9.81 -15.89
C GLU A 391 -22.00 -10.23 -14.62
N MET A 392 -22.10 -9.39 -13.58
CA MET A 392 -21.38 -9.57 -12.32
C MET A 392 -22.36 -9.84 -11.19
N HIS A 393 -22.19 -10.95 -10.50
CA HIS A 393 -22.94 -11.36 -9.31
C HIS A 393 -22.09 -11.18 -8.06
N LEU A 394 -22.72 -11.07 -6.89
CA LEU A 394 -22.00 -10.83 -5.63
C LEU A 394 -22.14 -12.03 -4.70
N LEU A 395 -21.01 -12.59 -4.32
CA LEU A 395 -20.90 -13.52 -3.20
C LEU A 395 -20.70 -12.70 -1.93
N LEU A 396 -21.65 -12.74 -0.99
CA LEU A 396 -21.57 -11.99 0.26
C LEU A 396 -21.27 -12.91 1.44
N PHE A 397 -20.34 -12.50 2.29
CA PHE A 397 -20.07 -13.08 3.59
C PHE A 397 -20.69 -12.16 4.65
N VAL A 398 -21.92 -12.46 5.06
CA VAL A 398 -22.70 -11.62 5.96
C VAL A 398 -22.39 -12.00 7.41
N HIS A 399 -21.63 -11.14 8.10
CA HIS A 399 -21.21 -11.39 9.47
C HIS A 399 -22.23 -10.87 10.49
N ARG A 400 -22.64 -9.60 10.34
CA ARG A 400 -23.37 -8.86 11.37
C ARG A 400 -24.38 -7.90 10.76
N VAL A 401 -25.42 -8.46 10.14
CA VAL A 401 -26.61 -7.72 9.72
C VAL A 401 -27.77 -8.18 10.59
N GLU A 402 -28.61 -7.24 11.03
CA GLU A 402 -29.80 -7.54 11.83
C GLU A 402 -30.78 -8.43 11.04
N ASP A 403 -31.43 -9.36 11.74
CA ASP A 403 -32.43 -10.28 11.19
C ASP A 403 -32.02 -11.07 9.93
N LEU A 404 -30.71 -11.20 9.68
CA LEU A 404 -30.13 -12.12 8.71
C LEU A 404 -29.21 -13.11 9.43
N PRO A 405 -29.31 -14.42 9.13
CA PRO A 405 -28.34 -15.40 9.58
C PRO A 405 -26.90 -15.01 9.22
N CYS A 406 -25.95 -15.40 10.08
CA CYS A 406 -24.54 -15.33 9.70
C CYS A 406 -24.28 -16.41 8.64
N GLY A 407 -23.67 -16.05 7.51
CA GLY A 407 -23.44 -17.02 6.44
C GLY A 407 -22.95 -16.43 5.13
N ALA A 408 -22.85 -17.30 4.13
CA ALA A 408 -22.57 -16.96 2.75
C ALA A 408 -23.87 -16.82 1.95
N TYR A 409 -23.95 -15.77 1.13
CA TYR A 409 -25.12 -15.42 0.33
C TYR A 409 -24.72 -15.11 -1.11
N LEU A 410 -25.65 -15.28 -2.04
CA LEU A 410 -25.53 -14.86 -3.42
C LEU A 410 -26.54 -13.76 -3.73
N LEU A 411 -26.07 -12.61 -4.19
CA LEU A 411 -26.89 -11.60 -4.86
C LEU A 411 -26.71 -11.75 -6.37
N THR A 412 -27.73 -12.28 -7.04
CA THR A 412 -27.77 -12.37 -8.51
C THR A 412 -28.22 -11.05 -9.11
N ARG A 413 -27.71 -10.78 -10.31
CA ARG A 413 -27.85 -9.50 -11.01
C ARG A 413 -28.08 -9.78 -12.48
N GLY A 414 -29.01 -9.06 -13.10
CA GLY A 414 -29.36 -9.27 -14.51
C GLY A 414 -30.06 -10.61 -14.77
N THR A 415 -30.29 -10.91 -16.06
CA THR A 415 -31.04 -12.11 -16.51
C THR A 415 -30.24 -13.41 -16.45
N ALA A 416 -28.91 -13.33 -16.36
CA ALA A 416 -28.01 -14.49 -16.36
C ALA A 416 -27.87 -15.18 -14.99
N GLY A 417 -28.39 -14.56 -13.92
CA GLY A 417 -28.30 -15.08 -12.55
C GLY A 417 -28.84 -16.51 -12.36
N ASN A 418 -29.80 -16.93 -13.20
CA ASN A 418 -30.35 -18.28 -13.16
C ASN A 418 -29.31 -19.37 -13.45
N ALA A 419 -28.33 -19.11 -14.33
CA ALA A 419 -27.32 -20.10 -14.69
C ALA A 419 -26.33 -20.37 -13.54
N LEU A 420 -25.86 -19.31 -12.87
CA LEU A 420 -25.00 -19.44 -11.70
C LEU A 420 -25.74 -20.15 -10.55
N GLN A 421 -27.00 -19.79 -10.30
CA GLN A 421 -27.82 -20.48 -9.29
C GLN A 421 -27.97 -21.97 -9.58
N GLN A 422 -28.20 -22.36 -10.84
CA GLN A 422 -28.30 -23.77 -11.22
C GLN A 422 -27.01 -24.56 -10.95
N ARG A 423 -25.85 -23.96 -11.20
CA ARG A 423 -24.54 -24.57 -10.88
C ARG A 423 -24.35 -24.73 -9.38
N LEU A 424 -24.63 -23.68 -8.60
CA LEU A 424 -24.49 -23.73 -7.14
C LEU A 424 -25.47 -24.73 -6.50
N ASN A 425 -26.67 -24.90 -7.08
CA ASN A 425 -27.65 -25.90 -6.61
C ASN A 425 -27.16 -27.36 -6.74
N GLN A 426 -26.07 -27.62 -7.46
CA GLN A 426 -25.44 -28.94 -7.50
C GLN A 426 -24.70 -29.28 -6.20
N HIS A 427 -24.30 -28.27 -5.43
CA HIS A 427 -23.53 -28.40 -4.20
C HIS A 427 -24.26 -27.86 -2.95
N TYR A 428 -25.21 -26.94 -3.14
CA TYR A 428 -25.89 -26.22 -2.07
C TYR A 428 -27.41 -26.21 -2.24
N THR A 429 -28.14 -26.10 -1.12
CA THR A 429 -29.59 -25.82 -1.15
C THR A 429 -29.80 -24.32 -0.99
N LEU A 430 -29.92 -23.60 -2.11
CA LEU A 430 -30.09 -22.15 -2.08
C LEU A 430 -31.46 -21.77 -1.50
N SER A 431 -31.46 -20.93 -0.47
CA SER A 431 -32.68 -20.52 0.24
C SER A 431 -32.94 -19.01 0.04
N PRO A 432 -34.05 -18.61 -0.60
CA PRO A 432 -34.37 -17.20 -0.80
C PRO A 432 -34.53 -16.45 0.53
N VAL A 433 -34.00 -15.23 0.62
CA VAL A 433 -34.21 -14.34 1.76
C VAL A 433 -35.62 -13.71 1.65
N ALA A 434 -36.43 -13.85 2.70
CA ALA A 434 -37.80 -13.30 2.71
C ALA A 434 -37.80 -11.78 2.95
N GLY A 435 -38.80 -11.05 2.44
CA GLY A 435 -38.99 -9.62 2.71
C GLY A 435 -37.94 -8.72 2.06
N LEU A 436 -37.47 -9.10 0.86
CA LEU A 436 -36.57 -8.27 0.06
C LEU A 436 -37.35 -7.17 -0.69
N PRO A 437 -36.75 -5.98 -0.90
CA PRO A 437 -37.24 -5.02 -1.86
C PRO A 437 -37.49 -5.61 -3.26
N PRO A 438 -38.45 -5.09 -4.04
CA PRO A 438 -38.68 -5.53 -5.41
C PRO A 438 -37.41 -5.46 -6.27
N GLY A 439 -37.15 -6.52 -7.04
CA GLY A 439 -35.99 -6.60 -7.94
C GLY A 439 -34.70 -7.12 -7.31
N LEU A 440 -34.65 -7.33 -5.99
CA LEU A 440 -33.53 -8.00 -5.34
C LEU A 440 -33.73 -9.52 -5.27
N ASP A 441 -32.72 -10.26 -5.69
CA ASP A 441 -32.65 -11.72 -5.59
C ASP A 441 -31.43 -12.12 -4.74
N LEU A 442 -31.67 -12.23 -3.43
CA LEU A 442 -30.66 -12.59 -2.44
C LEU A 442 -30.98 -13.99 -1.89
N GLN A 443 -30.02 -14.90 -2.03
CA GLN A 443 -30.17 -16.30 -1.65
C GLN A 443 -29.09 -16.68 -0.63
N LEU A 444 -29.47 -17.34 0.46
CA LEU A 444 -28.55 -17.95 1.41
C LEU A 444 -27.96 -19.23 0.78
N ILE A 445 -26.63 -19.28 0.69
CA ILE A 445 -25.87 -20.46 0.24
C ILE A 445 -25.66 -21.40 1.42
N ALA A 446 -25.12 -20.88 2.53
CA ALA A 446 -24.83 -21.65 3.72
C ALA A 446 -24.83 -20.75 4.97
N ALA A 447 -25.65 -21.11 5.96
CA ALA A 447 -25.56 -20.53 7.29
C ALA A 447 -24.35 -21.09 8.04
N MET A 448 -23.67 -20.26 8.82
CA MET A 448 -22.46 -20.62 9.53
C MET A 448 -22.43 -19.97 10.91
N GLU A 449 -21.77 -20.63 11.86
CA GLU A 449 -21.41 -19.99 13.13
C GLU A 449 -20.47 -18.82 12.89
N ALA A 450 -20.65 -17.72 13.63
CA ALA A 450 -19.90 -16.48 13.40
C ALA A 450 -18.36 -16.67 13.38
N PRO A 451 -17.74 -17.43 14.30
CA PRO A 451 -16.30 -17.68 14.25
C PRO A 451 -15.85 -18.46 13.00
N ALA A 452 -16.71 -19.34 12.48
CA ALA A 452 -16.39 -20.10 11.27
C ALA A 452 -16.41 -19.20 10.03
N LEU A 453 -17.44 -18.36 9.89
CA LEU A 453 -17.51 -17.39 8.79
C LEU A 453 -16.35 -16.38 8.87
N GLN A 454 -15.99 -15.91 10.06
CA GLN A 454 -14.84 -15.01 10.26
C GLN A 454 -13.53 -15.64 9.77
N ARG A 455 -13.26 -16.89 10.15
CA ARG A 455 -12.06 -17.61 9.67
C ARG A 455 -12.08 -17.80 8.16
N LEU A 456 -13.23 -18.16 7.59
CA LEU A 456 -13.39 -18.34 6.16
C LEU A 456 -13.15 -17.03 5.40
N ALA A 457 -13.86 -15.96 5.78
CA ALA A 457 -13.74 -14.64 5.16
C ALA A 457 -12.30 -14.12 5.28
N ARG A 458 -11.68 -14.19 6.46
CA ARG A 458 -10.27 -13.82 6.63
C ARG A 458 -9.37 -14.59 5.67
N SER A 459 -9.53 -15.91 5.61
CA SER A 459 -8.68 -16.77 4.77
C SER A 459 -8.83 -16.44 3.28
N LEU A 460 -10.05 -16.40 2.75
CA LEU A 460 -10.31 -16.13 1.34
C LEU A 460 -9.79 -14.75 0.88
N HIS A 461 -9.72 -13.77 1.80
CA HIS A 461 -9.23 -12.43 1.53
C HIS A 461 -7.75 -12.26 1.92
N CYS A 462 -6.88 -13.23 1.58
CA CYS A 462 -5.44 -13.20 1.88
C CYS A 462 -5.10 -12.98 3.37
N HIS A 463 -5.85 -13.62 4.28
CA HIS A 463 -5.66 -13.50 5.73
C HIS A 463 -5.89 -12.09 6.32
N GLN A 464 -6.59 -11.21 5.62
CA GLN A 464 -6.86 -9.85 6.07
C GLN A 464 -8.02 -9.79 7.08
N ASP A 465 -7.72 -9.32 8.30
CA ASP A 465 -8.69 -9.22 9.40
C ASP A 465 -9.87 -8.30 9.10
N ILE A 466 -9.67 -7.30 8.23
CA ILE A 466 -10.72 -6.36 7.83
C ILE A 466 -11.94 -7.09 7.24
N ALA A 467 -11.74 -8.21 6.54
CA ALA A 467 -12.83 -9.02 6.01
C ALA A 467 -13.65 -9.69 7.12
N ALA A 468 -13.00 -10.22 8.16
CA ALA A 468 -13.68 -10.86 9.29
C ALA A 468 -14.40 -9.87 10.21
N HIS A 469 -13.88 -8.64 10.30
CA HIS A 469 -14.42 -7.59 11.18
C HIS A 469 -15.40 -6.65 10.48
N ALA A 470 -15.66 -6.83 9.18
CA ALA A 470 -16.71 -6.10 8.46
C ALA A 470 -18.13 -6.55 8.88
N SER A 471 -19.14 -5.70 8.67
CA SER A 471 -20.54 -6.11 8.78
C SER A 471 -20.87 -7.16 7.73
N PHE A 472 -20.34 -6.97 6.52
CA PHE A 472 -20.23 -8.00 5.50
C PHE A 472 -18.98 -7.79 4.64
N ALA A 473 -18.44 -8.88 4.11
CA ALA A 473 -17.48 -8.87 3.00
C ALA A 473 -18.18 -9.36 1.72
N LEU A 474 -17.63 -9.10 0.55
CA LEU A 474 -18.11 -9.67 -0.71
C LEU A 474 -17.00 -9.94 -1.71
N GLY A 475 -17.25 -10.87 -2.62
CA GLY A 475 -16.50 -11.11 -3.84
C GLY A 475 -17.38 -10.89 -5.07
N MET A 476 -16.80 -10.32 -6.12
CA MET A 476 -17.45 -9.99 -7.38
C MET A 476 -17.16 -11.08 -8.41
N LEU A 477 -18.16 -11.90 -8.71
CA LEU A 477 -18.09 -13.04 -9.63
C LEU A 477 -18.66 -12.65 -11.00
N CYS A 478 -17.91 -12.82 -12.08
CA CYS A 478 -18.38 -12.53 -13.42
C CYS A 478 -18.40 -13.76 -14.33
N GLU A 479 -19.24 -13.73 -15.37
CA GLU A 479 -19.10 -14.60 -16.54
C GLU A 479 -17.86 -14.21 -17.33
N PHE A 480 -16.85 -15.06 -17.31
CA PHE A 480 -15.49 -14.73 -17.72
C PHE A 480 -15.14 -15.30 -19.10
N ASP A 481 -15.25 -16.61 -19.30
CA ASP A 481 -14.93 -17.24 -20.58
C ASP A 481 -15.80 -16.72 -21.74
N PRO A 482 -17.14 -16.65 -21.61
CA PRO A 482 -17.98 -16.12 -22.69
C PRO A 482 -17.60 -14.68 -23.08
N ALA A 483 -17.23 -13.87 -22.09
CA ALA A 483 -16.82 -12.49 -22.31
C ALA A 483 -15.50 -12.40 -23.08
N LEU A 484 -14.49 -13.20 -22.72
CA LEU A 484 -13.19 -13.23 -23.40
C LEU A 484 -13.26 -13.84 -24.80
N GLU A 485 -14.11 -14.85 -25.00
CA GLU A 485 -14.36 -15.45 -26.31
C GLU A 485 -15.03 -14.46 -27.26
N ALA A 486 -15.92 -13.60 -26.75
CA ALA A 486 -16.53 -12.54 -27.54
C ALA A 486 -15.52 -11.45 -27.93
N SER A 487 -14.60 -11.09 -27.03
CA SER A 487 -13.51 -10.15 -27.29
C SER A 487 -12.49 -10.18 -26.13
N PRO A 488 -11.19 -10.40 -26.40
CA PRO A 488 -10.13 -10.24 -25.40
C PRO A 488 -10.14 -8.89 -24.65
N ALA A 489 -10.55 -7.79 -25.30
CA ALA A 489 -10.66 -6.48 -24.65
C ALA A 489 -11.67 -6.46 -23.48
N SER A 490 -12.57 -7.45 -23.41
CA SER A 490 -13.51 -7.62 -22.30
C SER A 490 -12.83 -7.82 -20.96
N TYR A 491 -11.57 -8.27 -20.93
CA TYR A 491 -10.81 -8.34 -19.70
C TYR A 491 -10.74 -6.97 -19.00
N ARG A 492 -10.46 -5.90 -19.75
CA ARG A 492 -10.45 -4.53 -19.22
C ARG A 492 -11.83 -4.13 -18.72
N GLU A 493 -12.84 -4.38 -19.53
CA GLU A 493 -14.23 -4.03 -19.24
C GLU A 493 -14.74 -4.68 -17.94
N LEU A 494 -14.49 -5.98 -17.75
CA LEU A 494 -14.93 -6.70 -16.56
C LEU A 494 -14.31 -6.14 -15.27
N PHE A 495 -13.01 -5.83 -15.27
CA PHE A 495 -12.37 -5.19 -14.11
C PHE A 495 -12.85 -3.74 -13.91
N ARG A 496 -13.12 -2.98 -14.98
CA ARG A 496 -13.69 -1.63 -14.86
C ARG A 496 -15.10 -1.66 -14.28
N GLN A 497 -15.93 -2.64 -14.64
CA GLN A 497 -17.24 -2.85 -14.02
C GLN A 497 -17.11 -3.16 -12.52
N ALA A 498 -16.14 -3.99 -12.13
CA ALA A 498 -15.86 -4.28 -10.72
C ALA A 498 -15.42 -3.01 -9.96
N GLY A 499 -14.55 -2.19 -10.55
CA GLY A 499 -14.14 -0.91 -9.97
C GLY A 499 -15.30 0.08 -9.83
N LEU A 500 -16.16 0.17 -10.85
CA LEU A 500 -17.36 1.02 -10.80
C LEU A 500 -18.31 0.58 -9.68
N LEU A 501 -18.56 -0.73 -9.56
CA LEU A 501 -19.35 -1.29 -8.47
C LEU A 501 -18.73 -1.00 -7.10
N GLY A 502 -17.41 -1.09 -7.00
CA GLY A 502 -16.65 -0.69 -5.82
C GLY A 502 -16.85 0.78 -5.46
N GLN A 503 -16.90 1.68 -6.45
CA GLN A 503 -17.16 3.10 -6.20
C GLN A 503 -18.57 3.36 -5.67
N VAL A 504 -19.57 2.64 -6.19
CA VAL A 504 -20.94 2.67 -5.65
C VAL A 504 -20.92 2.27 -4.18
N LEU A 505 -20.27 1.14 -3.85
CA LEU A 505 -20.13 0.67 -2.46
C LEU A 505 -19.46 1.71 -1.55
N TYR A 506 -18.39 2.37 -2.02
CA TYR A 506 -17.72 3.42 -1.27
C TYR A 506 -18.63 4.59 -0.92
N LEU A 507 -19.30 5.16 -1.92
CA LEU A 507 -20.09 6.37 -1.74
C LEU A 507 -21.40 6.09 -0.98
N GLU A 508 -22.08 4.99 -1.29
CA GLU A 508 -23.31 4.60 -0.60
C GLU A 508 -23.01 4.25 0.88
N ALA A 509 -21.88 3.60 1.18
CA ALA A 509 -21.48 3.36 2.56
C ALA A 509 -21.18 4.66 3.31
N GLU A 510 -20.44 5.59 2.71
CA GLU A 510 -20.12 6.87 3.35
C GLU A 510 -21.38 7.73 3.58
N ALA A 511 -22.33 7.73 2.63
CA ALA A 511 -23.62 8.42 2.78
C ALA A 511 -24.46 7.88 3.97
N MET A 512 -24.24 6.63 4.37
CA MET A 512 -24.87 5.99 5.54
C MET A 512 -24.05 6.13 6.84
N GLY A 513 -22.94 6.88 6.84
CA GLY A 513 -22.05 6.99 7.99
C GLY A 513 -21.26 5.70 8.31
N LEU A 514 -21.11 4.84 7.32
CA LEU A 514 -20.28 3.63 7.30
C LEU A 514 -19.09 3.85 6.37
N ARG A 515 -18.20 2.85 6.24
CA ARG A 515 -17.12 2.88 5.26
C ARG A 515 -16.94 1.57 4.55
N GLY A 516 -16.53 1.69 3.29
CA GLY A 516 -16.11 0.60 2.44
C GLY A 516 -14.60 0.42 2.44
N THR A 517 -14.12 -0.76 2.03
CA THR A 517 -12.73 -0.99 1.59
C THR A 517 -12.70 -2.08 0.53
N GLY A 518 -12.21 -1.73 -0.65
CA GLY A 518 -11.89 -2.67 -1.70
C GLY A 518 -10.68 -3.53 -1.35
N ILE A 519 -10.73 -4.79 -1.77
CA ILE A 519 -9.72 -5.80 -1.50
C ILE A 519 -9.27 -6.40 -2.83
N GLY A 520 -8.06 -6.02 -3.25
CA GLY A 520 -7.40 -6.57 -4.43
C GLY A 520 -6.69 -7.91 -4.19
N CYS A 521 -6.40 -8.26 -2.93
CA CYS A 521 -5.79 -9.52 -2.54
C CYS A 521 -6.83 -10.50 -1.99
N TYR A 522 -7.09 -11.54 -2.75
CA TYR A 522 -7.95 -12.65 -2.38
C TYR A 522 -7.44 -13.91 -3.10
N PHE A 523 -7.70 -15.08 -2.53
CA PHE A 523 -7.32 -16.36 -3.14
C PHE A 523 -8.34 -16.75 -4.19
N ASP A 524 -8.04 -16.45 -5.46
CA ASP A 524 -8.95 -16.60 -6.59
C ASP A 524 -9.55 -18.02 -6.66
N ASP A 525 -8.70 -19.06 -6.66
CA ASP A 525 -9.12 -20.46 -6.81
C ASP A 525 -9.85 -21.00 -5.56
N ALA A 526 -9.48 -20.54 -4.36
CA ALA A 526 -10.13 -20.94 -3.11
C ALA A 526 -11.60 -20.44 -3.01
N VAL A 527 -11.89 -19.29 -3.60
CA VAL A 527 -13.27 -18.78 -3.71
C VAL A 527 -14.09 -19.70 -4.62
N HIS A 528 -13.50 -20.20 -5.70
CA HIS A 528 -14.17 -21.13 -6.61
C HIS A 528 -14.40 -22.49 -5.97
N GLU A 529 -13.39 -23.04 -5.28
CA GLU A 529 -13.50 -24.30 -4.53
C GLU A 529 -14.61 -24.22 -3.47
N MET A 530 -14.69 -23.11 -2.74
CA MET A 530 -15.76 -22.86 -1.77
C MET A 530 -17.15 -22.88 -2.43
N LEU A 531 -17.27 -22.53 -3.71
CA LEU A 531 -18.54 -22.55 -4.44
C LEU A 531 -18.81 -23.84 -5.21
N GLY A 532 -17.85 -24.77 -5.27
CA GLY A 532 -17.93 -25.94 -6.15
C GLY A 532 -17.82 -25.58 -7.64
N LEU A 533 -17.13 -24.49 -7.97
CA LEU A 533 -16.90 -24.08 -9.36
C LEU A 533 -15.57 -24.66 -9.84
N GLU A 534 -15.63 -25.63 -10.76
CA GLU A 534 -14.44 -26.36 -11.24
C GLU A 534 -13.86 -25.82 -12.57
N ASP A 535 -14.61 -24.98 -13.29
CA ASP A 535 -14.23 -24.44 -14.59
C ASP A 535 -13.89 -22.93 -14.54
N THR A 536 -13.45 -22.39 -15.68
CA THR A 536 -13.11 -20.96 -15.82
C THR A 536 -14.29 -20.08 -16.24
N HIS A 537 -15.50 -20.65 -16.33
CA HIS A 537 -16.67 -19.95 -16.83
C HIS A 537 -17.02 -18.74 -15.96
N TYR A 538 -16.90 -18.88 -14.64
CA TYR A 538 -17.03 -17.78 -13.69
C TYR A 538 -15.69 -17.44 -13.03
N GLN A 539 -15.33 -16.16 -12.88
CA GLN A 539 -14.12 -15.74 -12.16
C GLN A 539 -14.41 -14.66 -11.12
N SER A 540 -13.71 -14.73 -9.97
CA SER A 540 -13.71 -13.63 -8.99
C SER A 540 -12.71 -12.55 -9.40
N LEU A 541 -13.17 -11.31 -9.53
CA LEU A 541 -12.35 -10.21 -10.04
C LEU A 541 -11.99 -9.14 -9.00
N TYR A 542 -12.82 -8.98 -7.97
CA TYR A 542 -12.58 -7.96 -6.95
C TYR A 542 -13.38 -8.28 -5.70
N HIS A 543 -12.82 -7.94 -4.54
CA HIS A 543 -13.49 -8.14 -3.27
C HIS A 543 -13.69 -6.81 -2.57
N PHE A 544 -14.59 -6.76 -1.60
CA PHE A 544 -14.94 -5.53 -0.91
C PHE A 544 -15.46 -5.83 0.49
N THR A 545 -15.32 -4.87 1.41
CA THR A 545 -15.82 -4.96 2.77
C THR A 545 -16.55 -3.68 3.17
N VAL A 546 -17.60 -3.81 3.97
CA VAL A 546 -18.36 -2.67 4.49
C VAL A 546 -18.65 -2.86 5.98
N GLY A 547 -18.46 -1.81 6.76
CA GLY A 547 -18.77 -1.81 8.19
C GLY A 547 -18.63 -0.42 8.82
N LYS A 548 -18.81 -0.37 10.15
CA LYS A 548 -18.55 0.85 10.91
C LYS A 548 -17.04 1.03 11.08
N PRO A 549 -16.43 2.10 10.56
CA PRO A 549 -14.98 2.27 10.65
C PRO A 549 -14.54 2.50 12.09
N ARG A 550 -13.37 1.96 12.44
CA ARG A 550 -12.56 2.42 13.59
C ARG A 550 -11.44 3.29 13.05
N LEU A 551 -11.34 4.52 13.55
CA LEU A 551 -10.32 5.47 13.14
C LEU A 551 -9.03 5.20 13.91
N ASP A 552 -7.90 5.23 13.19
CA ASP A 552 -6.58 5.26 13.81
C ASP A 552 -6.22 6.71 14.11
N GLU A 553 -6.30 7.10 15.38
CA GLU A 553 -6.02 8.47 15.83
C GLU A 553 -4.56 8.89 15.64
N ARG A 554 -3.66 7.94 15.37
CA ARG A 554 -2.25 8.24 15.06
C ARG A 554 -2.05 8.78 13.65
N ILE A 555 -2.99 8.54 12.74
CA ILE A 555 -2.92 9.01 11.36
C ILE A 555 -3.68 10.33 11.24
N GLU A 556 -2.93 11.39 11.02
CA GLU A 556 -3.51 12.72 10.85
C GLU A 556 -4.15 12.87 9.47
N THR A 557 -5.18 13.70 9.40
CA THR A 557 -5.85 14.07 8.15
C THR A 557 -5.75 15.57 7.95
N LEU A 558 -5.03 15.99 6.92
CA LEU A 558 -4.81 17.39 6.54
C LEU A 558 -5.68 17.74 5.33
N ALA A 559 -6.04 19.01 5.18
CA ALA A 559 -6.84 19.48 4.05
C ALA A 559 -6.09 19.36 2.71
N ALA A 560 -6.84 19.20 1.62
CA ALA A 560 -6.29 18.89 0.29
C ALA A 560 -5.41 20.01 -0.30
N TYR A 561 -5.87 21.27 -0.26
CA TYR A 561 -5.27 22.39 -0.99
C TYR A 561 -5.04 23.64 -0.10
N THR A 562 -4.41 23.48 1.07
CA THR A 562 -4.23 24.54 2.08
C THR A 562 -3.45 25.79 1.63
N ASN A 563 -2.67 25.72 0.54
CA ASN A 563 -1.74 26.78 0.14
C ASN A 563 -2.25 27.65 -1.03
N ARG A 564 -3.53 27.56 -1.42
CA ARG A 564 -4.06 28.25 -2.61
C ARG A 564 -4.75 29.61 -2.36
N GLU A 565 -4.94 30.03 -1.11
CA GLU A 565 -5.68 31.27 -0.80
C GLU A 565 -4.94 32.59 -1.11
N THR A 566 -3.67 32.56 -1.56
CA THR A 566 -2.89 33.79 -1.83
C THR A 566 -2.78 34.22 -3.30
N ALA A 567 -3.40 33.52 -4.26
CA ALA A 567 -3.20 33.79 -5.69
C ALA A 567 -4.38 34.45 -6.43
N VAL A 568 -5.45 34.87 -5.71
CA VAL A 568 -6.59 35.58 -6.31
C VAL A 568 -6.73 36.97 -5.68
N SER A 569 -5.73 37.82 -5.87
CA SER A 569 -5.91 39.27 -5.80
C SER A 569 -4.78 40.01 -6.52
N THR A 570 -5.16 40.79 -7.53
CA THR A 570 -4.38 41.81 -8.26
C THR A 570 -3.34 41.33 -9.30
N ALA A 571 -3.64 41.60 -10.58
CA ALA A 571 -2.63 42.10 -11.53
C ALA A 571 -2.38 43.61 -11.21
N PRO A 572 -1.28 44.28 -11.63
CA PRO A 572 -0.35 43.94 -12.72
C PRO A 572 1.17 44.26 -12.48
N ASN A 573 1.94 44.05 -13.55
CA ASN A 573 3.19 44.70 -13.98
C ASN A 573 4.55 43.99 -13.88
N VAL A 574 5.18 43.99 -15.05
CA VAL A 574 6.54 43.60 -15.43
C VAL A 574 7.59 44.47 -14.72
N THR A 575 8.66 43.87 -14.19
CA THR A 575 10.08 44.20 -14.48
C THR A 575 11.06 43.34 -13.65
N ALA A 576 12.02 42.72 -14.38
CA ALA A 576 13.41 42.34 -14.04
C ALA A 576 13.81 41.75 -12.66
N GLU A 577 14.09 40.42 -12.64
CA GLU A 577 15.35 39.70 -12.30
C GLU A 577 16.19 39.98 -10.99
N PRO A 578 17.10 39.06 -10.55
CA PRO A 578 16.94 38.21 -9.36
C PRO A 578 18.03 38.36 -8.28
N ILE A 579 17.83 37.82 -7.06
CA ILE A 579 18.91 37.51 -6.10
C ILE A 579 18.62 36.20 -5.33
N MET A 580 19.55 35.26 -5.42
CA MET A 580 19.69 34.06 -4.58
C MET A 580 20.17 34.41 -3.17
N SER A 581 19.69 33.70 -2.14
CA SER A 581 20.56 33.20 -1.07
C SER A 581 19.91 32.03 -0.32
N THR A 582 20.62 30.90 -0.30
CA THR A 582 20.37 29.66 0.43
C THR A 582 20.83 29.75 1.89
N THR A 583 20.04 29.23 2.83
CA THR A 583 20.54 28.65 4.09
C THR A 583 19.61 27.52 4.53
N GLU A 584 20.12 26.29 4.46
CA GLU A 584 19.57 25.07 5.07
C GLU A 584 19.99 25.02 6.55
N GLU A 585 19.06 24.72 7.45
CA GLU A 585 19.32 24.36 8.86
C GLU A 585 18.96 22.89 9.09
N ALA A 586 19.88 22.16 9.73
CA ALA A 586 19.82 20.72 10.01
C ALA A 586 19.05 20.37 11.30
N SER A 587 18.42 19.19 11.33
CA SER A 587 17.67 18.62 12.46
C SER A 587 18.56 17.77 13.41
N PRO A 588 18.26 17.67 14.73
CA PRO A 588 19.12 17.00 15.72
C PRO A 588 18.79 15.51 15.98
N GLU A 589 19.82 14.68 16.25
CA GLU A 589 19.77 13.23 16.56
C GLU A 589 19.31 12.89 18.00
N MET A 590 18.68 11.71 18.21
CA MET A 590 18.17 11.22 19.52
C MET A 590 19.01 10.09 20.15
N SER A 591 19.19 10.09 21.49
CA SER A 591 19.89 9.08 22.30
C SER A 591 19.03 7.83 22.68
N PRO A 592 19.63 6.67 23.06
CA PRO A 592 18.90 5.41 23.30
C PRO A 592 18.08 5.37 24.62
N ARG A 593 16.97 4.62 24.60
CA ARG A 593 15.89 4.65 25.62
C ARG A 593 16.16 3.88 26.94
N PHE A 594 16.97 2.83 26.98
CA PHE A 594 17.39 2.13 28.22
C PHE A 594 18.73 1.38 28.01
N GLN A 595 19.37 0.88 29.08
CA GLN A 595 20.68 0.24 29.00
C GLN A 595 20.59 -1.29 29.10
N ARG A 596 21.29 -2.00 28.21
CA ARG A 596 21.52 -3.45 28.31
C ARG A 596 22.87 -3.70 28.97
N ILE A 597 22.92 -4.60 29.93
CA ILE A 597 24.13 -4.88 30.71
C ILE A 597 24.34 -6.39 30.89
N SER A 598 25.60 -6.81 30.90
CA SER A 598 25.94 -8.22 31.15
C SER A 598 25.56 -8.67 32.57
N ALA A 599 25.36 -9.97 32.76
CA ALA A 599 25.14 -10.57 34.07
C ALA A 599 26.24 -10.22 35.10
N GLN A 600 27.51 -10.10 34.66
CA GLN A 600 28.63 -9.71 35.51
C GLN A 600 28.48 -8.25 35.97
N ARG A 601 28.16 -7.33 35.04
CA ARG A 601 27.94 -5.93 35.36
C ARG A 601 26.71 -5.72 36.25
N ALA A 602 25.65 -6.50 36.01
CA ALA A 602 24.46 -6.53 36.84
C ALA A 602 24.78 -7.03 38.26
N ALA A 603 25.58 -8.09 38.41
CA ALA A 603 26.03 -8.59 39.70
C ALA A 603 26.83 -7.54 40.48
N GLU A 604 27.75 -6.81 39.83
CA GLU A 604 28.50 -5.70 40.43
C GLU A 604 27.59 -4.56 40.92
N LEU A 605 26.58 -4.19 40.11
CA LEU A 605 25.62 -3.14 40.48
C LEU A 605 24.76 -3.60 41.65
N ILE A 606 24.21 -4.82 41.61
CA ILE A 606 23.41 -5.39 42.71
C ILE A 606 24.22 -5.43 44.00
N GLN A 607 25.49 -5.87 43.96
CA GLN A 607 26.35 -5.91 45.14
C GLN A 607 26.66 -4.51 45.69
N ARG A 608 26.95 -3.53 44.82
CA ARG A 608 27.17 -2.13 45.22
C ARG A 608 25.92 -1.50 45.87
N HIS A 609 24.74 -1.73 45.29
CA HIS A 609 23.49 -1.17 45.80
C HIS A 609 22.96 -1.90 47.05
N ARG A 610 23.30 -3.19 47.25
CA ARG A 610 23.00 -3.93 48.49
C ARG A 610 23.85 -3.46 49.69
N GLN A 611 25.04 -2.90 49.44
CA GLN A 611 25.90 -2.34 50.47
C GLN A 611 25.52 -0.89 50.84
N ALA A 612 24.69 -0.23 50.04
CA ALA A 612 24.13 1.09 50.33
C ALA A 612 22.94 0.98 51.29
N SER A 613 22.81 1.91 52.24
CA SER A 613 21.74 1.91 53.24
C SER A 613 21.01 3.27 53.24
N PRO A 614 19.74 3.36 52.82
CA PRO A 614 18.87 2.25 52.37
C PRO A 614 19.22 1.74 50.95
N PRO A 615 18.82 0.50 50.60
CA PRO A 615 19.00 -0.04 49.26
C PRO A 615 18.21 0.79 48.24
N THR A 616 18.87 1.19 47.15
CA THR A 616 18.33 2.14 46.16
C THR A 616 17.93 1.52 44.82
N LEU A 617 18.15 0.21 44.61
CA LEU A 617 17.87 -0.46 43.34
C LEU A 617 16.56 -1.25 43.40
N ALA A 618 15.63 -0.98 42.48
CA ALA A 618 14.43 -1.79 42.28
C ALA A 618 14.76 -2.95 41.34
N LEU A 619 14.73 -4.18 41.86
CA LEU A 619 15.04 -5.40 41.10
C LEU A 619 13.74 -6.15 40.77
N PHE A 620 13.51 -6.44 39.50
CA PHE A 620 12.32 -7.14 39.02
C PHE A 620 12.65 -8.43 38.28
N ASP A 621 11.87 -9.46 38.59
CA ASP A 621 11.86 -10.74 37.92
C ASP A 621 10.62 -10.83 37.03
N THR A 622 10.83 -11.00 35.73
CA THR A 622 9.75 -11.02 34.72
C THR A 622 9.44 -12.43 34.21
N ARG A 623 10.02 -13.47 34.83
CA ARG A 623 9.71 -14.88 34.55
C ARG A 623 8.33 -15.26 35.04
N ASP A 624 7.74 -16.35 34.56
CA ASP A 624 6.42 -16.76 35.01
C ASP A 624 6.34 -17.00 36.53
N ARG A 625 5.12 -16.92 37.07
CA ARG A 625 4.88 -16.97 38.52
C ARG A 625 5.41 -18.24 39.19
N MET A 626 5.26 -19.39 38.53
CA MET A 626 5.72 -20.67 39.06
C MET A 626 7.25 -20.67 39.23
N SER A 627 7.97 -20.08 38.28
CA SER A 627 9.43 -20.00 38.29
C SER A 627 9.98 -18.96 39.26
N PHE A 628 9.27 -17.84 39.44
CA PHE A 628 9.58 -16.88 40.52
C PHE A 628 9.43 -17.53 41.91
N ASP A 629 8.34 -18.25 42.13
CA ASP A 629 8.05 -18.93 43.40
C ASP A 629 9.00 -20.12 43.64
N ALA A 630 9.46 -20.79 42.58
CA ALA A 630 10.45 -21.88 42.65
C ALA A 630 11.87 -21.39 43.02
N GLY A 631 12.21 -20.14 42.68
CA GLY A 631 13.48 -19.52 43.07
C GLY A 631 13.81 -18.26 42.27
N HIS A 632 14.12 -17.16 42.95
CA HIS A 632 14.45 -15.86 42.35
C HIS A 632 15.69 -15.23 43.00
N ILE A 633 16.26 -14.19 42.36
CA ILE A 633 17.39 -13.44 42.93
C ILE A 633 16.91 -12.70 44.18
N ALA A 634 17.63 -12.86 45.30
CA ALA A 634 17.23 -12.27 46.58
C ALA A 634 16.95 -10.75 46.47
N GLY A 635 15.76 -10.32 46.90
CA GLY A 635 15.30 -8.93 46.83
C GLY A 635 14.59 -8.54 45.52
N ALA A 636 14.44 -9.47 44.56
CA ALA A 636 13.64 -9.24 43.36
C ALA A 636 12.13 -9.33 43.65
N GLN A 637 11.34 -8.45 43.02
CA GLN A 637 9.89 -8.50 43.03
C GLN A 637 9.36 -9.10 41.71
N PHE A 638 8.29 -9.89 41.78
CA PHE A 638 7.65 -10.43 40.59
C PHE A 638 6.90 -9.33 39.82
N LEU A 639 7.17 -9.24 38.51
CA LEU A 639 6.55 -8.25 37.63
C LEU A 639 5.62 -8.93 36.61
N SER A 640 4.37 -8.49 36.58
CA SER A 640 3.33 -8.90 35.62
C SER A 640 2.47 -7.73 35.18
N ASP A 641 1.73 -7.88 34.08
CA ASP A 641 0.77 -6.88 33.56
C ASP A 641 -0.19 -6.36 34.64
N ALA A 642 -0.71 -7.25 35.48
CA ALA A 642 -1.63 -6.89 36.55
C ALA A 642 -0.97 -6.04 37.66
N SER A 643 0.32 -6.23 37.91
CA SER A 643 1.07 -5.51 38.96
C SER A 643 1.76 -4.23 38.47
N PHE A 644 1.99 -4.12 37.15
CA PHE A 644 2.79 -3.04 36.56
C PHE A 644 2.21 -1.66 36.87
N GLY A 645 0.90 -1.47 36.68
CA GLY A 645 0.25 -0.17 36.93
C GLY A 645 0.39 0.32 38.39
N GLN A 646 0.35 -0.59 39.37
CA GLN A 646 0.55 -0.23 40.78
C GLN A 646 2.02 0.09 41.10
N ILE A 647 2.96 -0.68 40.55
CA ILE A 647 4.41 -0.46 40.73
C ILE A 647 4.81 0.91 40.16
N MET A 648 4.29 1.25 38.97
CA MET A 648 4.53 2.54 38.30
C MET A 648 3.98 3.75 39.07
N ALA A 649 2.89 3.57 39.82
CA ALA A 649 2.30 4.62 40.64
C ALA A 649 3.06 4.82 41.97
N GLY A 650 3.67 3.76 42.50
CA GLY A 650 4.33 3.76 43.82
C GLY A 650 5.85 3.99 43.81
N LEU A 651 6.54 3.76 42.70
CA LEU A 651 8.01 3.80 42.62
C LEU A 651 8.52 5.19 42.16
N PRO A 652 9.41 5.88 42.90
CA PRO A 652 9.97 7.16 42.47
C PRO A 652 10.74 7.05 41.15
N ARG A 653 10.58 8.02 40.24
CA ARG A 653 11.18 8.01 38.88
C ARG A 653 12.71 8.04 38.85
N SER A 654 13.32 8.50 39.94
CA SER A 654 14.77 8.50 40.14
C SER A 654 15.32 7.16 40.62
N THR A 655 14.48 6.16 40.89
CA THR A 655 14.93 4.85 41.39
C THR A 655 15.52 4.05 40.22
N PRO A 656 16.79 3.63 40.29
CA PRO A 656 17.34 2.70 39.31
C PRO A 656 16.55 1.41 39.27
N ILE A 657 16.26 0.93 38.05
CA ILE A 657 15.48 -0.28 37.81
C ILE A 657 16.36 -1.30 37.11
N MET A 658 16.35 -2.53 37.60
CA MET A 658 17.02 -3.66 36.96
C MET A 658 16.03 -4.80 36.74
N LEU A 659 15.99 -5.31 35.51
CA LEU A 659 15.06 -6.36 35.11
C LEU A 659 15.81 -7.56 34.54
N TYR A 660 15.39 -8.75 34.94
CA TYR A 660 15.87 -10.01 34.35
C TYR A 660 14.70 -10.97 34.10
N CYS A 661 14.87 -11.86 33.12
CA CYS A 661 13.90 -12.88 32.71
C CYS A 661 14.59 -14.27 32.67
N PHE A 662 14.03 -15.28 31.98
CA PHE A 662 14.72 -16.56 31.77
C PHE A 662 15.97 -16.37 30.93
N ARG A 663 15.76 -15.99 29.66
CA ARG A 663 16.71 -15.48 28.64
C ARG A 663 15.85 -14.74 27.60
N GLY A 664 16.31 -13.62 27.06
CA GLY A 664 15.63 -12.93 25.95
C GLY A 664 14.78 -11.70 26.32
N ASN A 665 13.86 -11.33 25.41
CA ASN A 665 13.36 -9.95 25.26
C ASN A 665 12.32 -9.50 26.30
N ALA A 666 11.77 -10.40 27.12
CA ALA A 666 10.74 -10.01 28.10
C ALA A 666 11.22 -8.91 29.06
N SER A 667 12.45 -9.01 29.60
CA SER A 667 13.02 -7.97 30.46
C SER A 667 13.29 -6.65 29.70
N GLN A 668 13.51 -6.71 28.38
CA GLN A 668 13.71 -5.54 27.53
C GLN A 668 12.40 -4.82 27.20
N THR A 669 11.32 -5.56 26.94
CA THR A 669 9.97 -4.99 26.76
C THR A 669 9.56 -4.22 28.01
N TRP A 670 9.75 -4.81 29.19
CA TRP A 670 9.50 -4.13 30.45
C TRP A 670 10.44 -2.95 30.69
N ALA A 671 11.72 -3.06 30.34
CA ALA A 671 12.69 -1.95 30.42
C ALA A 671 12.28 -0.75 29.54
N GLY A 672 11.84 -1.03 28.31
CA GLY A 672 11.31 -0.03 27.39
C GLY A 672 10.09 0.68 27.97
N MET A 673 9.16 -0.07 28.56
CA MET A 673 8.00 0.53 29.22
C MET A 673 8.41 1.44 30.38
N PHE A 674 9.30 1.01 31.29
CA PHE A 674 9.78 1.89 32.36
C PHE A 674 10.48 3.15 31.81
N ALA A 675 11.26 3.03 30.74
CA ALA A 675 11.90 4.18 30.08
C ALA A 675 10.90 5.16 29.46
N ASP A 676 9.88 4.66 28.74
CA ASP A 676 8.82 5.48 28.12
C ASP A 676 8.04 6.28 29.18
N PHE A 677 8.00 5.76 30.40
CA PHE A 677 7.44 6.43 31.57
C PHE A 677 8.48 7.24 32.38
N ARG A 678 9.58 7.67 31.77
CA ARG A 678 10.59 8.61 32.33
C ARG A 678 11.36 8.12 33.56
N TYR A 679 11.57 6.81 33.73
CA TYR A 679 12.60 6.33 34.65
C TYR A 679 13.98 6.55 34.02
N THR A 680 14.90 7.18 34.75
CA THR A 680 16.15 7.69 34.17
C THR A 680 17.28 6.65 34.12
N GLU A 681 17.20 5.62 34.95
CA GLU A 681 18.16 4.51 34.98
C GLU A 681 17.42 3.18 34.92
N VAL A 682 17.39 2.57 33.73
CA VAL A 682 16.72 1.29 33.50
C VAL A 682 17.69 0.33 32.82
N TYR A 683 17.91 -0.81 33.47
CA TYR A 683 18.85 -1.83 33.08
C TYR A 683 18.14 -3.15 32.76
N SER A 684 18.37 -3.70 31.58
CA SER A 684 17.99 -5.07 31.23
C SER A 684 19.23 -5.97 31.31
N VAL A 685 19.12 -7.07 32.07
CA VAL A 685 20.23 -8.01 32.29
C VAL A 685 20.27 -9.06 31.20
N ASP A 686 21.35 -9.05 30.42
CA ASP A 686 21.61 -10.06 29.41
C ASP A 686 21.99 -11.41 30.03
N GLY A 687 21.51 -12.49 29.43
CA GLY A 687 21.67 -13.87 29.94
C GLY A 687 20.65 -14.30 30.99
N GLY A 688 19.80 -13.38 31.48
CA GLY A 688 18.67 -13.68 32.36
C GLY A 688 19.04 -14.26 33.73
N HIS A 689 18.11 -15.00 34.34
CA HIS A 689 18.20 -15.45 35.73
C HIS A 689 19.40 -16.35 35.99
N ASP A 690 19.64 -17.35 35.14
CA ASP A 690 20.71 -18.33 35.37
C ASP A 690 22.09 -17.66 35.31
N ALA A 691 22.30 -16.78 34.31
CA ALA A 691 23.56 -16.07 34.14
C ALA A 691 23.80 -15.09 35.30
N LEU A 692 22.75 -14.37 35.73
CA LEU A 692 22.82 -13.46 36.86
C LEU A 692 23.06 -14.20 38.19
N ALA A 693 22.39 -15.34 38.40
CA ALA A 693 22.59 -16.18 39.57
C ALA A 693 24.02 -16.74 39.63
N ALA A 694 24.53 -17.20 38.49
CA ALA A 694 25.92 -17.68 38.37
C ALA A 694 26.94 -16.57 38.62
N ALA A 695 26.72 -15.37 38.05
CA ALA A 695 27.59 -14.21 38.27
C ALA A 695 27.60 -13.75 39.74
N LEU A 696 26.44 -13.77 40.40
CA LEU A 696 26.32 -13.44 41.82
C LEU A 696 26.94 -14.49 42.75
N ALA A 697 27.14 -15.72 42.27
CA ALA A 697 27.77 -16.81 43.03
C ALA A 697 29.31 -16.83 42.92
N GLN A 698 29.90 -16.05 42.01
CA GLN A 698 31.36 -15.99 41.81
C GLN A 698 32.00 -14.86 42.67
N PRO A 699 33.16 -15.09 43.31
CA PRO A 699 33.92 -14.03 43.96
C PRO A 699 34.58 -13.12 42.93
N ALA A 700 34.47 -11.79 43.10
CA ALA A 700 34.95 -10.79 42.14
C ALA A 700 36.48 -10.90 41.88
N ALA A 701 36.88 -11.04 40.62
CA ALA A 701 38.27 -11.09 40.19
C ALA A 701 38.86 -9.67 39.95
N PRO A 702 40.17 -9.44 40.21
CA PRO A 702 40.79 -8.13 40.07
C PRO A 702 41.19 -7.82 38.61
N VAL A 703 40.90 -6.60 38.15
CA VAL A 703 41.27 -6.08 36.82
C VAL A 703 42.75 -5.64 36.81
N PRO A 704 43.57 -6.01 35.80
CA PRO A 704 44.96 -5.57 35.70
C PRO A 704 45.06 -4.15 35.12
N ALA A 705 45.88 -3.30 35.74
CA ALA A 705 46.23 -1.97 35.28
C ALA A 705 47.45 -2.00 34.35
N GLY A 706 47.34 -1.44 33.14
CA GLY A 706 48.45 -1.08 32.25
C GLY A 706 48.39 0.43 31.92
N PRO A 707 49.53 1.11 31.67
CA PRO A 707 49.56 2.58 31.61
C PRO A 707 49.05 3.12 30.25
N PRO A 708 48.40 4.30 30.22
CA PRO A 708 47.99 4.98 29.00
C PRO A 708 49.16 5.80 28.43
N GLY A 709 49.41 5.79 27.10
CA GLY A 709 50.06 6.96 26.50
C GLY A 709 50.83 6.89 25.18
N GLU A 710 51.35 5.76 24.68
CA GLU A 710 52.14 5.76 23.42
C GLU A 710 51.60 4.81 22.36
N LEU A 711 51.29 5.34 21.18
CA LEU A 711 50.89 4.58 19.98
C LEU A 711 52.05 3.77 19.43
N SER A 712 51.80 2.52 19.04
CA SER A 712 52.77 1.71 18.29
C SER A 712 53.17 2.41 16.97
N ALA A 713 54.40 2.14 16.49
CA ALA A 713 54.85 2.68 15.21
C ALA A 713 53.93 2.25 14.05
N SER A 714 53.40 1.03 14.12
CA SER A 714 52.44 0.49 13.16
C SER A 714 51.13 1.26 13.18
N LEU A 715 50.56 1.53 14.36
CA LEU A 715 49.31 2.27 14.49
C LEU A 715 49.48 3.74 14.06
N ARG A 716 50.59 4.39 14.40
CA ARG A 716 50.88 5.77 13.92
C ARG A 716 50.92 5.86 12.40
N ASN A 717 51.62 4.94 11.75
CA ASN A 717 51.68 4.91 10.28
C ASN A 717 50.30 4.59 9.67
N PHE A 718 49.55 3.67 10.26
CA PHE A 718 48.21 3.31 9.82
C PHE A 718 47.23 4.49 9.86
N LEU A 719 47.22 5.24 10.96
CA LEU A 719 46.38 6.41 11.16
C LEU A 719 46.80 7.56 10.22
N SER A 720 48.10 7.87 10.15
CA SER A 720 48.62 8.95 9.31
C SER A 720 48.36 8.71 7.82
N ALA A 721 48.50 7.46 7.34
CA ALA A 721 48.27 7.12 5.93
C ALA A 721 46.81 7.31 5.49
N ARG A 722 45.86 7.38 6.43
CA ARG A 722 44.42 7.48 6.17
C ARG A 722 43.79 8.77 6.73
N GLY A 723 44.62 9.70 7.20
CA GLY A 723 44.16 10.99 7.71
C GLY A 723 43.38 10.90 9.03
N PHE A 724 43.67 9.90 9.86
CA PHE A 724 43.11 9.78 11.21
C PHE A 724 44.11 10.28 12.26
N THR A 725 43.61 10.75 13.41
CA THR A 725 44.41 11.14 14.57
C THR A 725 43.98 10.38 15.82
N GLN A 726 44.84 10.32 16.84
CA GLN A 726 44.59 9.60 18.09
C GLN A 726 43.38 10.15 18.86
N GLU A 727 43.08 11.43 18.70
CA GLU A 727 41.99 12.12 19.39
C GLU A 727 40.63 11.89 18.70
N LYS A 728 40.62 11.36 17.48
CA LYS A 728 39.46 11.26 16.59
C LYS A 728 39.28 9.85 16.04
N LEU A 729 39.43 8.83 16.89
CA LEU A 729 39.37 7.41 16.50
C LEU A 729 37.98 6.93 16.06
N ASN A 730 36.93 7.72 16.27
CA ASN A 730 35.55 7.39 15.88
C ASN A 730 35.05 8.23 14.70
N GLU A 731 35.84 9.18 14.21
CA GLU A 731 35.43 9.95 13.05
C GLU A 731 35.54 9.08 11.79
N ALA A 732 34.43 8.98 11.07
CA ALA A 732 34.39 8.34 9.77
C ALA A 732 35.12 9.18 8.71
N ARG A 733 35.75 8.50 7.74
CA ARG A 733 36.32 9.10 6.53
C ARG A 733 35.69 8.45 5.31
N GLU A 734 36.45 8.27 4.23
CA GLU A 734 36.00 7.69 2.97
C GLU A 734 35.07 6.47 3.19
N HIS A 735 33.88 6.49 2.56
CA HIS A 735 32.81 5.49 2.70
C HIS A 735 32.27 5.27 4.13
N GLY A 736 32.42 6.26 5.02
CA GLY A 736 31.91 6.17 6.39
C GLY A 736 32.77 5.30 7.32
N LEU A 737 33.98 4.89 6.90
CA LEU A 737 34.80 3.94 7.68
C LEU A 737 35.61 4.63 8.78
N THR A 738 35.62 4.03 9.97
CA THR A 738 36.51 4.41 11.09
C THR A 738 37.85 3.64 11.02
N PRO A 739 38.90 4.07 11.74
CA PRO A 739 40.14 3.29 11.92
C PRO A 739 39.89 1.83 12.32
N LEU A 740 38.98 1.60 13.25
CA LEU A 740 38.63 0.27 13.75
C LEU A 740 38.01 -0.60 12.65
N MET A 741 37.11 -0.01 11.86
CA MET A 741 36.50 -0.67 10.70
C MET A 741 37.51 -1.02 9.62
N HIS A 742 38.47 -0.13 9.33
CA HIS A 742 39.55 -0.43 8.40
C HIS A 742 40.44 -1.59 8.88
N ALA A 743 40.76 -1.64 10.18
CA ALA A 743 41.51 -2.75 10.77
C ALA A 743 40.71 -4.06 10.71
N ALA A 744 39.40 -4.02 11.00
CA ALA A 744 38.50 -5.17 10.93
C ALA A 744 38.36 -5.71 9.50
N TRP A 745 38.12 -4.84 8.51
CA TRP A 745 37.99 -5.21 7.10
C TRP A 745 39.27 -5.83 6.52
N ARG A 746 40.44 -5.51 7.07
CA ARG A 746 41.73 -6.09 6.68
C ARG A 746 42.16 -7.28 7.53
N GLY A 747 41.42 -7.60 8.59
CA GLY A 747 41.80 -8.64 9.55
C GLY A 747 43.07 -8.32 10.34
N GLU A 748 43.45 -7.05 10.49
CA GLU A 748 44.66 -6.62 11.20
C GLU A 748 44.44 -6.59 12.73
N VAL A 749 44.34 -7.78 13.35
CA VAL A 749 43.92 -7.98 14.76
C VAL A 749 44.75 -7.17 15.76
N ALA A 750 46.07 -7.06 15.54
CA ALA A 750 46.95 -6.31 16.44
C ALA A 750 46.59 -4.81 16.49
N LEU A 751 46.31 -4.20 15.33
CA LEU A 751 45.84 -2.81 15.27
C LEU A 751 44.44 -2.67 15.83
N LEU A 752 43.56 -3.63 15.53
CA LEU A 752 42.19 -3.66 16.05
C LEU A 752 42.17 -3.67 17.59
N ARG A 753 42.96 -4.55 18.23
CA ARG A 753 43.07 -4.61 19.71
C ARG A 753 43.66 -3.33 20.29
N GLU A 754 44.68 -2.76 19.65
CA GLU A 754 45.28 -1.49 20.10
C GLU A 754 44.28 -0.33 20.00
N LEU A 755 43.52 -0.25 18.92
CA LEU A 755 42.44 0.74 18.74
C LEU A 755 41.33 0.60 19.79
N ILE A 756 40.90 -0.63 20.09
CA ILE A 756 39.93 -0.90 21.16
C ILE A 756 40.50 -0.46 22.52
N ALA A 757 41.76 -0.78 22.81
CA ALA A 757 42.42 -0.38 24.07
C ALA A 757 42.55 1.15 24.21
N LEU A 758 42.60 1.88 23.09
CA LEU A 758 42.60 3.34 23.05
C LEU A 758 41.18 3.95 23.10
N GLY A 759 40.13 3.13 23.18
CA GLY A 759 38.74 3.58 23.32
C GLY A 759 38.03 3.85 21.99
N ALA A 760 38.47 3.23 20.89
CA ALA A 760 37.69 3.24 19.65
C ALA A 760 36.32 2.57 19.87
N ASP A 761 35.26 3.23 19.41
CA ASP A 761 33.88 2.76 19.56
C ASP A 761 33.59 1.60 18.60
N VAL A 762 33.32 0.43 19.18
CA VAL A 762 33.01 -0.81 18.46
C VAL A 762 31.61 -0.83 17.84
N GLN A 763 30.75 0.13 18.18
CA GLN A 763 29.35 0.22 17.71
C GLN A 763 29.16 1.19 16.55
N CYS A 764 30.21 1.89 16.12
CA CYS A 764 30.13 2.76 14.94
C CYS A 764 29.58 1.99 13.73
N ARG A 765 28.84 2.70 12.87
CA ARG A 765 28.28 2.18 11.60
C ARG A 765 28.86 2.96 10.43
N ASN A 766 29.21 2.28 9.34
CA ASN A 766 29.66 2.94 8.12
C ASN A 766 28.47 3.50 7.31
N ALA A 767 28.72 4.01 6.10
CA ALA A 767 27.68 4.59 5.25
C ALA A 767 26.59 3.60 4.79
N ASP A 768 26.81 2.29 4.93
CA ASP A 768 25.85 1.23 4.61
C ASP A 768 25.22 0.62 5.88
N GLY A 769 25.48 1.22 7.05
CA GLY A 769 25.02 0.71 8.33
C GLY A 769 25.84 -0.45 8.91
N ASN A 770 26.92 -0.88 8.24
CA ASN A 770 27.74 -2.02 8.66
C ASN A 770 28.65 -1.67 9.85
N THR A 771 28.79 -2.58 10.81
CA THR A 771 29.68 -2.44 11.97
C THR A 771 31.06 -3.05 11.72
N ALA A 772 32.00 -2.85 12.66
CA ALA A 772 33.30 -3.52 12.61
C ALA A 772 33.18 -5.06 12.60
N VAL A 773 32.14 -5.64 13.24
CA VAL A 773 31.88 -7.09 13.23
C VAL A 773 31.55 -7.58 11.83
N TRP A 774 30.67 -6.87 11.11
CA TRP A 774 30.34 -7.16 9.73
C TRP A 774 31.60 -7.18 8.85
N LEU A 775 32.45 -6.17 8.99
CA LEU A 775 33.68 -6.05 8.21
C LEU A 775 34.71 -7.14 8.54
N ALA A 776 34.80 -7.57 9.81
CA ALA A 776 35.63 -8.71 10.19
C ALA A 776 35.12 -10.02 9.57
N CYS A 777 33.80 -10.20 9.45
CA CYS A 777 33.20 -11.32 8.72
C CYS A 777 33.45 -11.25 7.21
N VAL A 778 33.46 -10.06 6.62
CA VAL A 778 33.87 -9.85 5.22
C VAL A 778 35.32 -10.31 5.03
N ALA A 779 36.22 -9.93 5.94
CA ALA A 779 37.63 -10.34 5.96
C ALA A 779 37.86 -11.83 6.30
N ALA A 780 36.83 -12.53 6.78
CA ALA A 780 36.91 -13.88 7.33
C ALA A 780 37.95 -14.02 8.48
N SER A 781 38.06 -12.99 9.32
CA SER A 781 38.99 -12.97 10.47
C SER A 781 38.30 -13.35 11.77
N GLU A 782 38.37 -14.64 12.14
CA GLU A 782 37.77 -15.16 13.39
C GLU A 782 38.30 -14.45 14.63
N GLU A 783 39.61 -14.18 14.67
CA GLU A 783 40.25 -13.54 15.83
C GLU A 783 39.80 -12.08 15.98
N ALA A 784 39.55 -11.37 14.88
CA ALA A 784 38.98 -10.02 14.93
C ALA A 784 37.53 -10.03 15.44
N VAL A 785 36.71 -10.99 15.01
CA VAL A 785 35.33 -11.15 15.50
C VAL A 785 35.32 -11.46 17.00
N ARG A 786 36.19 -12.35 17.48
CA ARG A 786 36.32 -12.64 18.92
C ARG A 786 36.75 -11.40 19.72
N ALA A 787 37.76 -10.67 19.24
CA ALA A 787 38.23 -9.46 19.91
C ALA A 787 37.15 -8.35 19.97
N LEU A 788 36.35 -8.19 18.92
CA LEU A 788 35.23 -7.25 18.91
C LEU A 788 34.10 -7.69 19.86
N ALA A 789 33.77 -8.97 19.90
CA ALA A 789 32.78 -9.51 20.83
C ALA A 789 33.23 -9.37 22.30
N GLU A 790 34.50 -9.63 22.60
CA GLU A 790 35.12 -9.39 23.92
C GLU A 790 35.05 -7.92 24.34
N ALA A 791 35.17 -7.00 23.37
CA ALA A 791 35.02 -5.57 23.56
C ALA A 791 33.55 -5.09 23.63
N GLY A 792 32.58 -6.01 23.55
CA GLY A 792 31.15 -5.72 23.69
C GLY A 792 30.45 -5.31 22.39
N ALA A 793 31.00 -5.60 21.21
CA ALA A 793 30.34 -5.31 19.94
C ALA A 793 29.01 -6.06 19.80
N GLN A 794 27.98 -5.40 19.26
CA GLN A 794 26.68 -6.02 19.01
C GLN A 794 26.74 -6.91 17.75
N LEU A 795 26.50 -8.21 17.91
CA LEU A 795 26.57 -9.18 16.81
C LEU A 795 25.33 -9.14 15.90
N ASP A 796 24.18 -8.77 16.47
CA ASP A 796 22.88 -8.72 15.79
C ASP A 796 22.55 -7.32 15.25
N SER A 797 23.54 -6.43 15.18
CA SER A 797 23.36 -5.12 14.54
C SER A 797 22.94 -5.31 13.09
N ARG A 798 21.78 -4.72 12.76
CA ARG A 798 21.24 -4.70 11.42
C ARG A 798 21.80 -3.49 10.66
N ASN A 799 22.39 -3.75 9.50
CA ASN A 799 22.82 -2.71 8.58
C ASN A 799 21.59 -2.02 7.93
N ASP A 800 21.81 -1.13 6.96
CA ASP A 800 20.71 -0.32 6.40
C ASP A 800 19.74 -1.14 5.52
N THR A 801 20.08 -2.40 5.20
CA THR A 801 19.17 -3.36 4.54
C THR A 801 18.56 -4.35 5.55
N GLY A 802 18.69 -4.09 6.85
CA GLY A 802 18.19 -4.98 7.89
C GLY A 802 19.06 -6.22 8.13
N ALA A 803 20.16 -6.42 7.41
CA ALA A 803 20.96 -7.64 7.47
C ALA A 803 21.93 -7.64 8.65
N THR A 804 22.11 -8.80 9.31
CA THR A 804 23.12 -9.02 10.36
C THR A 804 24.38 -9.67 9.80
N ALA A 805 25.50 -9.60 10.53
CA ALA A 805 26.75 -10.27 10.14
C ALA A 805 26.56 -11.79 9.96
N LEU A 806 25.62 -12.40 10.70
CA LEU A 806 25.26 -13.81 10.58
C LEU A 806 24.55 -14.11 9.25
N MET A 807 23.61 -13.25 8.83
CA MET A 807 22.94 -13.35 7.53
C MET A 807 23.92 -13.20 6.37
N TYR A 808 24.89 -12.28 6.47
CA TYR A 808 25.96 -12.15 5.49
C TYR A 808 26.80 -13.43 5.37
N CYS A 809 27.16 -14.06 6.49
CA CYS A 809 27.91 -15.31 6.46
C CYS A 809 27.09 -16.46 5.85
N ALA A 810 25.77 -16.46 6.05
CA ALA A 810 24.86 -17.45 5.45
C ALA A 810 24.79 -17.29 3.92
N SER A 811 24.56 -16.06 3.44
CA SER A 811 24.43 -15.75 2.00
C SER A 811 25.75 -15.79 1.24
N SER A 812 26.87 -15.56 1.91
CA SER A 812 28.21 -15.61 1.31
C SER A 812 28.89 -16.98 1.41
N ALA A 813 28.18 -18.03 1.85
CA ALA A 813 28.71 -19.38 2.04
C ALA A 813 29.97 -19.44 2.94
N LYS A 814 29.94 -18.79 4.11
CA LYS A 814 31.04 -18.74 5.09
C LYS A 814 30.69 -19.52 6.38
N PRO A 815 30.68 -20.87 6.35
CA PRO A 815 30.18 -21.69 7.45
C PRO A 815 31.02 -21.60 8.74
N ALA A 816 32.35 -21.47 8.64
CA ALA A 816 33.21 -21.29 9.82
C ALA A 816 32.90 -19.98 10.57
N MET A 817 32.66 -18.89 9.82
CA MET A 817 32.32 -17.60 10.42
C MET A 817 30.90 -17.56 10.97
N LEU A 818 29.98 -18.21 10.27
CA LEU A 818 28.62 -18.42 10.74
C LEU A 818 28.59 -19.22 12.04
N ALA A 819 29.36 -20.32 12.13
CA ALA A 819 29.50 -21.11 13.34
C ALA A 819 30.10 -20.30 14.50
N LEU A 820 31.11 -19.48 14.23
CA LEU A 820 31.69 -18.59 15.24
C LEU A 820 30.67 -17.56 15.77
N LEU A 821 29.90 -16.92 14.89
CA LEU A 821 28.90 -15.95 15.33
C LEU A 821 27.81 -16.62 16.18
N LEU A 822 27.37 -17.83 15.83
CA LEU A 822 26.46 -18.63 16.66
C LEU A 822 27.09 -19.00 18.02
N GLU A 823 28.39 -19.38 18.03
CA GLU A 823 29.14 -19.67 19.26
C GLU A 823 29.19 -18.44 20.19
N LEU A 824 29.37 -17.25 19.61
CA LEU A 824 29.42 -15.97 20.32
C LEU A 824 28.02 -15.42 20.67
N GLY A 825 26.95 -16.12 20.29
CA GLY A 825 25.58 -15.80 20.69
C GLY A 825 24.80 -14.89 19.76
N ALA A 826 25.17 -14.79 18.48
CA ALA A 826 24.35 -14.13 17.46
C ALA A 826 23.02 -14.86 17.28
N ASP A 827 21.91 -14.12 17.20
CA ASP A 827 20.57 -14.68 17.12
C ASP A 827 20.20 -15.04 15.66
N PRO A 828 20.03 -16.34 15.35
CA PRO A 828 19.65 -16.77 14.00
C PRO A 828 18.19 -16.47 13.63
N MET A 829 17.37 -16.04 14.60
CA MET A 829 15.96 -15.71 14.39
C MET A 829 15.71 -14.26 14.02
N VAL A 830 16.74 -13.39 14.07
CA VAL A 830 16.63 -12.02 13.60
C VAL A 830 16.22 -12.05 12.13
N THR A 831 15.25 -11.21 11.77
CA THR A 831 14.82 -11.00 10.39
C THR A 831 15.38 -9.69 9.84
N ASN A 832 15.74 -9.70 8.57
CA ASN A 832 16.01 -8.47 7.82
C ASN A 832 14.69 -7.75 7.48
N PHE A 833 14.75 -6.67 6.69
CA PHE A 833 13.54 -5.93 6.32
C PHE A 833 12.63 -6.66 5.32
N ASP A 834 13.09 -7.80 4.78
CA ASP A 834 12.34 -8.69 3.89
C ASP A 834 11.78 -9.92 4.64
N ASP A 835 11.75 -9.85 5.97
CA ASP A 835 11.36 -10.94 6.88
C ASP A 835 12.21 -12.23 6.75
N ALA A 836 13.35 -12.18 6.06
CA ALA A 836 14.25 -13.31 5.89
C ALA A 836 15.21 -13.45 7.08
N ARG A 837 15.37 -14.69 7.59
CA ARG A 837 16.36 -15.06 8.62
C ARG A 837 17.65 -15.54 7.97
N ALA A 838 18.69 -15.74 8.78
CA ALA A 838 19.94 -16.32 8.30
C ALA A 838 19.75 -17.72 7.64
N VAL A 839 18.79 -18.52 8.10
CA VAL A 839 18.51 -19.85 7.52
C VAL A 839 17.95 -19.74 6.10
N ASP A 840 17.11 -18.74 5.86
CA ASP A 840 16.43 -18.50 4.57
C ASP A 840 17.43 -18.01 3.51
N LEU A 841 18.55 -17.44 3.95
CA LEU A 841 19.61 -16.86 3.10
C LEU A 841 20.78 -17.82 2.86
N CYS A 842 20.74 -19.07 3.31
CA CYS A 842 21.86 -19.99 3.21
C CYS A 842 22.25 -20.33 1.76
N ALA A 843 23.43 -19.89 1.32
CA ALA A 843 23.96 -20.19 -0.01
C ALA A 843 24.79 -21.51 -0.09
N SER A 844 24.95 -22.22 1.03
CA SER A 844 25.62 -23.53 1.08
C SER A 844 24.93 -24.51 2.02
N LEU A 845 25.10 -25.81 1.74
CA LEU A 845 24.57 -26.88 2.59
C LEU A 845 25.18 -26.89 4.00
N GLU A 846 26.44 -26.47 4.13
CA GLU A 846 27.13 -26.38 5.43
C GLU A 846 26.50 -25.28 6.31
N CYS A 847 26.21 -24.10 5.75
CA CYS A 847 25.49 -23.04 6.45
C CYS A 847 24.06 -23.48 6.81
N LEU A 848 23.34 -24.13 5.89
CA LEU A 848 21.99 -24.62 6.14
C LEU A 848 21.98 -25.67 7.26
N ASN A 849 22.96 -26.58 7.32
CA ASN A 849 23.04 -27.57 8.38
C ASN A 849 23.24 -26.96 9.77
N LEU A 850 23.97 -25.84 9.85
CA LEU A 850 24.15 -25.10 11.10
C LEU A 850 22.84 -24.42 11.53
N LEU A 851 22.00 -23.97 10.59
CA LEU A 851 20.81 -23.17 10.87
C LEU A 851 19.47 -23.92 10.72
N ARG A 852 19.43 -25.16 10.23
CA ARG A 852 18.17 -25.89 9.96
C ARG A 852 17.25 -26.03 11.17
N HIS A 853 17.80 -25.97 12.38
CA HIS A 853 17.03 -26.05 13.63
C HIS A 853 16.20 -24.78 13.89
N THR A 854 16.42 -23.73 13.11
CA THR A 854 15.74 -22.43 13.20
C THR A 854 14.73 -22.24 12.06
N ALA A 855 14.56 -23.23 11.18
CA ALA A 855 13.50 -23.24 10.18
C ALA A 855 12.19 -23.70 10.84
N ASP A 856 11.08 -23.01 10.55
CA ASP A 856 9.76 -23.39 11.08
C ASP A 856 9.37 -24.75 10.49
N LEU A 857 9.42 -25.79 11.31
CA LEU A 857 8.88 -27.09 10.93
C LEU A 857 7.35 -27.02 11.10
N PRO A 858 6.55 -27.29 10.06
CA PRO A 858 5.11 -27.33 10.20
C PRO A 858 4.73 -28.45 11.19
N THR A 859 4.10 -28.08 12.31
CA THR A 859 3.41 -28.99 13.23
C THR A 859 1.97 -29.22 12.83
#